data_AF-A0A2P5K518-F1
#
_entry.id   AF-A0A2P5K518-F1
#
_cell.length_a   1.000
_cell.length_b   1.000
_cell.length_c   1.000
_cell.angle_alpha   90.00
_cell.angle_beta   90.00
_cell.angle_gamma   90.00
#
_symmetry.space_group_name_H-M   'P 1'
#
loop_
_entity.id
_entity.type
_entity.pdbx_description
1 polymer ?
#
loop_
_entity_poly.entity_id
_entity_poly.type
_entity_poly.pdbx_seq_one_letter_code
_entity_poly.pdbx_strand_id
1 'polypeptide(L)'
;MSKDMVNKAKLSRRTFLKLTGASAAFITLSGHGIGLPNIQMKASNREYNPITPWNIESDIPNIDPTAYVHPQATVIGNVHIGKEIMISPQAAVRGDEGMPLYVGDESNIQDGVVIHALETVDDEGHEIEGRTYIVGGTKYAVHIGDRVSLAHQAHVHGPAKVGNDTFVGMQSFIFMAEVGNNCVLEPWATVIGVTVPDGRYVAASEVITDQADADALPAIEEGYKYEHTNEAVVHVNKNLAAGYNALPEQKAINIGTNPITPWNSESVMPDIDPTAYVHPQASVIGASHIGKNIMISPQAAVRGDEGMPIHVGDDSNIQDGVILHALETIDEEGHEIEGRTYTVDDTKYAVYIGDRVSLAHQAHVHGPAKVGNDTFVGMQSFIFMAEVGNNCVLEPWATVIGVTVPDGRYVAASEVITDQADADALPAIEEGYKYEHTNEAVVHVNTNLAAGYNALPEQKAINIGTNPITPWNSESVMPDIDPTAYVHLQASVIGASHIGKNVMVSPQAAVRGDEGMPIHVGDDSNIQDGVILHALETIDEEGHEIEGRTYTIDGTKYAVYIGDRVSLAHQAHVHGPAKVGNDTFVGMQSFIFMADVGKKCVLEPWATVVGVTVPDGRYIAAGEVITDQADADALPVIEEGYKYQHTNEAVVHVNEKLAEGYAQLETQAGREGLDGSSTPTIEVTQSLPEESTPGFTTLAALGAVGLLAARALKQDEEKNNK
;
A
#
# COMPACT_ATOMS: atom_id res chain seq x y z
N MET A 1 36.26 39.43 -42.94
CA MET A 1 36.91 39.32 -44.26
C MET A 1 36.57 37.94 -44.79
N SER A 2 35.95 37.66 -45.94
CA SER A 2 35.30 38.35 -47.07
C SER A 2 34.17 37.36 -47.51
N LYS A 3 32.94 37.78 -47.88
CA LYS A 3 32.51 38.06 -49.28
C LYS A 3 33.10 37.05 -50.30
N ASP A 4 32.36 36.37 -51.17
CA ASP A 4 31.25 36.79 -52.02
C ASP A 4 30.74 35.62 -52.92
N MET A 5 29.64 35.88 -53.65
CA MET A 5 29.14 35.25 -54.91
C MET A 5 27.86 34.38 -54.79
N VAL A 6 26.62 34.83 -55.07
CA VAL A 6 26.01 35.44 -56.30
C VAL A 6 25.84 34.37 -57.42
N ASN A 7 24.70 34.02 -58.04
CA ASN A 7 23.53 34.76 -58.52
C ASN A 7 22.37 33.83 -59.03
N LYS A 8 21.11 34.27 -58.83
CA LYS A 8 19.93 34.38 -59.76
C LYS A 8 19.56 33.31 -60.80
N ALA A 9 18.24 32.99 -60.85
CA ALA A 9 17.32 33.29 -61.98
C ALA A 9 15.84 32.94 -61.62
N LYS A 10 14.95 33.92 -61.44
CA LYS A 10 13.89 34.41 -62.38
C LYS A 10 12.93 33.34 -62.96
N LEU A 11 11.67 33.35 -62.48
CA LEU A 11 10.51 32.78 -63.20
C LEU A 11 9.55 33.89 -63.67
N SER A 12 9.11 33.79 -64.92
CA SER A 12 8.06 34.64 -65.52
C SER A 12 6.73 33.88 -65.68
N ARG A 13 5.65 34.66 -65.65
CA ARG A 13 4.21 34.30 -65.61
C ARG A 13 3.64 33.52 -66.81
N ARG A 14 2.58 32.76 -66.46
CA ARG A 14 1.30 32.43 -67.16
C ARG A 14 1.25 31.19 -68.07
N THR A 15 0.45 30.22 -67.65
CA THR A 15 -0.76 29.73 -68.38
C THR A 15 -1.75 29.16 -67.35
N PHE A 16 -3.05 29.39 -67.57
CA PHE A 16 -4.17 29.18 -66.66
C PHE A 16 -5.13 28.19 -67.33
N LEU A 17 -5.47 27.03 -66.73
CA LEU A 17 -6.83 26.47 -66.71
C LEU A 17 -6.98 25.24 -65.79
N LYS A 18 -7.82 25.42 -64.76
CA LYS A 18 -8.78 24.51 -64.09
C LYS A 18 -8.44 23.02 -63.91
N LEU A 19 -8.39 22.58 -62.65
CA LEU A 19 -9.38 21.66 -62.06
C LEU A 19 -9.34 21.74 -60.53
N THR A 20 -10.48 21.44 -59.95
CA THR A 20 -11.02 21.78 -58.62
C THR A 20 -10.49 20.90 -57.48
N GLY A 21 -10.38 21.48 -56.27
CA GLY A 21 -10.58 20.72 -55.03
C GLY A 21 -9.59 21.00 -53.88
N ALA A 22 -10.10 21.69 -52.86
CA ALA A 22 -9.65 21.75 -51.47
C ALA A 22 -8.33 22.47 -51.12
N SER A 23 -8.50 23.56 -50.38
CA SER A 23 -7.48 24.46 -49.83
C SER A 23 -6.53 23.77 -48.85
N ALA A 24 -5.23 23.89 -49.11
CA ALA A 24 -4.18 23.76 -48.10
C ALA A 24 -4.02 25.11 -47.37
N ALA A 25 -4.09 25.09 -46.04
CA ALA A 25 -3.76 26.21 -45.18
C ALA A 25 -2.44 25.94 -44.45
N PHE A 26 -1.76 27.05 -44.15
CA PHE A 26 -0.37 27.19 -43.76
C PHE A 26 0.07 26.40 -42.51
N ILE A 27 1.28 25.85 -42.61
CA ILE A 27 2.08 25.31 -41.50
C ILE A 27 2.48 26.48 -40.58
N THR A 28 2.05 26.40 -39.32
CA THR A 28 2.74 27.01 -38.18
C THR A 28 3.19 25.85 -37.30
N LEU A 29 4.50 25.74 -37.08
CA LEU A 29 5.12 24.77 -36.19
C LEU A 29 4.86 25.21 -34.75
N SER A 30 3.82 24.65 -34.13
CA SER A 30 3.72 24.51 -32.67
C SER A 30 4.03 23.06 -32.33
N GLY A 31 5.03 22.84 -31.46
CA GLY A 31 5.41 21.53 -30.97
C GLY A 31 4.18 20.81 -30.40
N HIS A 32 3.80 19.72 -31.05
CA HIS A 32 2.81 18.80 -30.52
C HIS A 32 3.58 17.82 -29.64
N GLY A 33 3.49 18.00 -28.32
CA GLY A 33 3.60 16.88 -27.40
C GLY A 33 2.58 15.85 -27.83
N ILE A 34 3.06 14.67 -28.20
CA ILE A 34 2.20 13.56 -28.61
C ILE A 34 1.55 13.06 -27.32
N GLY A 35 0.27 13.40 -27.16
CA GLY A 35 -0.55 12.91 -26.07
C GLY A 35 -0.67 11.39 -26.14
N LEU A 36 -0.44 10.75 -25.00
CA LEU A 36 -0.64 9.33 -24.76
C LEU A 36 -2.05 8.92 -25.18
N PRO A 37 -2.23 7.78 -25.86
CA PRO A 37 -3.50 7.08 -25.90
C PRO A 37 -3.85 6.66 -24.47
N ASN A 38 -4.76 7.41 -23.84
CA ASN A 38 -5.45 6.97 -22.64
C ASN A 38 -6.15 5.64 -22.94
N ILE A 39 -5.58 4.53 -22.49
CA ILE A 39 -6.41 3.40 -22.09
C ILE A 39 -7.14 3.92 -20.86
N GLN A 40 -8.36 4.42 -21.06
CA GLN A 40 -9.28 4.73 -19.97
C GLN A 40 -9.47 3.43 -19.17
N MET A 41 -8.80 3.29 -18.04
CA MET A 41 -9.37 2.50 -16.95
C MET A 41 -10.65 3.22 -16.54
N LYS A 42 -11.77 2.85 -17.18
CA LYS A 42 -13.05 2.82 -16.49
C LYS A 42 -13.07 1.56 -15.62
N ALA A 43 -12.08 1.41 -14.74
CA ALA A 43 -12.26 0.48 -13.64
C ALA A 43 -13.23 1.20 -12.70
N SER A 44 -14.42 0.65 -12.52
CA SER A 44 -15.18 1.03 -11.33
C SER A 44 -14.31 0.64 -10.15
N ASN A 45 -13.92 1.58 -9.28
CA ASN A 45 -13.20 1.29 -8.02
C ASN A 45 -14.11 0.58 -6.99
N ARG A 46 -15.15 -0.09 -7.50
CA ARG A 46 -16.14 -0.94 -6.87
C ARG A 46 -16.07 -2.24 -7.64
N GLU A 47 -15.61 -3.27 -6.97
CA GLU A 47 -15.32 -4.55 -7.60
C GLU A 47 -16.09 -5.66 -6.90
N TYR A 48 -16.48 -6.68 -7.65
CA TYR A 48 -17.13 -7.85 -7.07
C TYR A 48 -16.10 -8.66 -6.29
N ASN A 49 -16.47 -9.20 -5.13
CA ASN A 49 -15.69 -10.29 -4.54
C ASN A 49 -15.91 -11.58 -5.35
N PRO A 50 -14.90 -12.48 -5.38
CA PRO A 50 -15.00 -13.73 -6.11
C PRO A 50 -15.94 -14.71 -5.42
N ILE A 51 -16.45 -15.66 -6.21
CA ILE A 51 -17.08 -16.86 -5.66
C ILE A 51 -15.97 -17.77 -5.13
N THR A 52 -16.09 -18.18 -3.89
CA THR A 52 -15.17 -19.05 -3.15
C THR A 52 -15.99 -20.08 -2.34
N PRO A 53 -15.36 -21.08 -1.69
CA PRO A 53 -16.10 -22.00 -0.82
C PRO A 53 -16.91 -21.31 0.29
N TRP A 54 -16.37 -20.25 0.89
CA TRP A 54 -17.02 -19.45 1.93
C TRP A 54 -17.94 -18.34 1.39
N ASN A 55 -17.86 -18.03 0.08
CA ASN A 55 -18.65 -17.00 -0.58
C ASN A 55 -19.34 -17.53 -1.85
N ILE A 56 -20.55 -18.06 -1.69
CA ILE A 56 -21.27 -18.71 -2.80
C ILE A 56 -21.91 -17.74 -3.82
N GLU A 57 -22.02 -16.45 -3.48
CA GLU A 57 -22.56 -15.39 -4.33
C GLU A 57 -21.64 -14.17 -4.29
N SER A 58 -21.43 -13.51 -5.44
CA SER A 58 -20.62 -12.29 -5.49
C SER A 58 -21.41 -11.07 -5.02
N ASP A 59 -20.80 -10.29 -4.13
CA ASP A 59 -21.24 -8.99 -3.65
C ASP A 59 -20.42 -7.86 -4.29
N ILE A 60 -21.01 -6.68 -4.40
CA ILE A 60 -20.34 -5.44 -4.79
C ILE A 60 -20.52 -4.40 -3.66
N PRO A 61 -19.55 -3.48 -3.44
CA PRO A 61 -19.65 -2.51 -2.35
C PRO A 61 -20.88 -1.62 -2.43
N ASN A 62 -21.54 -1.45 -1.28
CA ASN A 62 -22.57 -0.44 -1.08
C ASN A 62 -21.94 0.86 -0.58
N ILE A 63 -21.74 1.80 -1.49
CA ILE A 63 -21.06 3.08 -1.22
C ILE A 63 -22.03 4.23 -1.39
N ASP A 64 -22.17 5.03 -0.33
CA ASP A 64 -23.02 6.23 -0.36
C ASP A 64 -22.58 7.20 -1.47
N PRO A 65 -23.52 7.85 -2.18
CA PRO A 65 -23.18 8.78 -3.27
C PRO A 65 -22.36 10.01 -2.87
N THR A 66 -22.29 10.33 -1.57
CA THR A 66 -21.50 11.47 -1.06
C THR A 66 -20.06 11.08 -0.70
N ALA A 67 -19.75 9.78 -0.60
CA ALA A 67 -18.38 9.31 -0.45
C ALA A 67 -17.61 9.49 -1.76
N TYR A 68 -16.31 9.74 -1.66
CA TYR A 68 -15.39 9.77 -2.79
C TYR A 68 -14.43 8.58 -2.71
N VAL A 69 -14.28 7.86 -3.82
CA VAL A 69 -13.34 6.75 -3.95
C VAL A 69 -12.30 7.10 -4.99
N HIS A 70 -11.06 7.33 -4.56
CA HIS A 70 -9.98 7.68 -5.47
C HIS A 70 -9.78 6.60 -6.54
N PRO A 71 -9.49 6.96 -7.82
CA PRO A 71 -9.23 6.00 -8.91
C PRO A 71 -8.09 4.98 -8.70
N GLN A 72 -7.22 5.22 -7.74
CA GLN A 72 -6.13 4.31 -7.34
C GLN A 72 -6.43 3.56 -6.03
N ALA A 73 -7.62 3.75 -5.46
CA ALA A 73 -8.12 2.95 -4.35
C ALA A 73 -8.88 1.72 -4.87
N THR A 74 -8.98 0.70 -4.04
CA THR A 74 -9.71 -0.54 -4.32
C THR A 74 -10.75 -0.78 -3.24
N VAL A 75 -12.01 -0.97 -3.64
CA VAL A 75 -13.08 -1.43 -2.75
C VAL A 75 -13.73 -2.65 -3.38
N ILE A 76 -13.62 -3.81 -2.72
CA ILE A 76 -14.06 -5.11 -3.24
C ILE A 76 -15.09 -5.73 -2.30
N GLY A 77 -16.18 -6.27 -2.87
CA GLY A 77 -17.01 -7.24 -2.18
C GLY A 77 -18.02 -6.68 -1.18
N ASN A 78 -18.26 -7.46 -0.11
CA ASN A 78 -19.28 -7.17 0.90
C ASN A 78 -18.82 -6.08 1.87
N VAL A 79 -18.88 -4.85 1.38
CA VAL A 79 -18.41 -3.65 2.05
C VAL A 79 -19.51 -2.58 2.06
N HIS A 80 -19.70 -1.95 3.22
CA HIS A 80 -20.51 -0.75 3.36
C HIS A 80 -19.64 0.47 3.65
N ILE A 81 -19.81 1.52 2.85
CA ILE A 81 -19.14 2.81 3.00
C ILE A 81 -20.23 3.88 3.20
N GLY A 82 -20.22 4.51 4.39
CA GLY A 82 -21.12 5.60 4.78
C GLY A 82 -20.92 6.92 4.03
N LYS A 83 -21.59 7.97 4.51
CA LYS A 83 -21.63 9.31 3.88
C LYS A 83 -20.35 10.10 4.07
N GLU A 84 -20.06 10.96 3.10
CA GLU A 84 -18.99 11.98 3.19
C GLU A 84 -17.59 11.38 3.49
N ILE A 85 -17.38 10.11 3.14
CA ILE A 85 -16.11 9.42 3.35
C ILE A 85 -15.14 9.73 2.20
N MET A 86 -13.90 10.09 2.56
CA MET A 86 -12.77 10.14 1.64
C MET A 86 -12.04 8.80 1.66
N ILE A 87 -11.98 8.11 0.52
CA ILE A 87 -11.08 6.96 0.30
C ILE A 87 -9.97 7.40 -0.64
N SER A 88 -8.75 7.46 -0.12
CA SER A 88 -7.57 8.09 -0.73
C SER A 88 -6.78 7.13 -1.63
N PRO A 89 -5.83 7.62 -2.45
CA PRO A 89 -5.00 6.77 -3.31
C PRO A 89 -4.41 5.55 -2.58
N GLN A 90 -4.33 4.41 -3.26
CA GLN A 90 -3.70 3.18 -2.74
C GLN A 90 -4.39 2.53 -1.54
N ALA A 91 -5.53 3.05 -1.06
CA ALA A 91 -6.31 2.36 -0.04
C ALA A 91 -6.92 1.07 -0.60
N ALA A 92 -6.92 0.00 0.20
CA ALA A 92 -7.48 -1.31 -0.14
C ALA A 92 -8.52 -1.73 0.91
N VAL A 93 -9.77 -1.87 0.51
CA VAL A 93 -10.88 -2.33 1.37
C VAL A 93 -11.48 -3.57 0.74
N ARG A 94 -11.15 -4.76 1.28
CA ARG A 94 -11.47 -6.05 0.68
C ARG A 94 -12.40 -6.88 1.57
N GLY A 95 -13.68 -6.94 1.22
CA GLY A 95 -14.67 -7.84 1.81
C GLY A 95 -14.84 -9.10 0.97
N ASP A 96 -13.83 -9.96 0.94
CA ASP A 96 -13.79 -11.18 0.10
C ASP A 96 -13.35 -12.45 0.84
N GLU A 97 -12.72 -12.34 2.00
CA GLU A 97 -12.42 -13.44 2.93
C GLU A 97 -13.35 -13.33 4.14
N GLY A 98 -12.99 -12.52 5.13
CA GLY A 98 -13.87 -12.16 6.24
C GLY A 98 -14.88 -11.07 5.85
N MET A 99 -16.16 -11.31 6.09
CA MET A 99 -17.24 -10.41 5.68
C MET A 99 -18.35 -10.32 6.75
N PRO A 100 -19.16 -9.24 6.78
CA PRO A 100 -19.02 -7.99 6.01
C PRO A 100 -18.03 -7.01 6.64
N LEU A 101 -17.55 -6.04 5.85
CA LEU A 101 -16.84 -4.86 6.33
C LEU A 101 -17.76 -3.63 6.37
N TYR A 102 -17.66 -2.83 7.41
CA TYR A 102 -18.48 -1.61 7.59
C TYR A 102 -17.61 -0.41 7.98
N VAL A 103 -17.83 0.72 7.32
CA VAL A 103 -17.24 2.02 7.65
C VAL A 103 -18.34 3.07 7.76
N GLY A 104 -18.48 3.64 8.97
CA GLY A 104 -19.53 4.59 9.34
C GLY A 104 -19.35 5.99 8.73
N ASP A 105 -20.39 6.82 8.90
CA ASP A 105 -20.49 8.14 8.26
C ASP A 105 -19.34 9.06 8.71
N GLU A 106 -18.87 9.94 7.80
CA GLU A 106 -17.87 10.98 8.06
C GLU A 106 -16.48 10.46 8.47
N SER A 107 -16.25 9.16 8.36
CA SER A 107 -14.94 8.54 8.51
C SER A 107 -14.05 8.80 7.29
N ASN A 108 -12.76 8.50 7.39
CA ASN A 108 -11.83 8.61 6.26
C ASN A 108 -10.85 7.43 6.23
N ILE A 109 -10.49 7.03 5.01
CA ILE A 109 -9.60 5.92 4.69
C ILE A 109 -8.46 6.53 3.86
N GLN A 110 -7.35 6.85 4.52
CA GLN A 110 -6.27 7.61 3.91
C GLN A 110 -5.33 6.74 3.05
N ASP A 111 -4.33 7.38 2.47
CA ASP A 111 -3.47 6.80 1.45
C ASP A 111 -2.83 5.49 1.93
N GLY A 112 -2.92 4.42 1.15
CA GLY A 112 -2.31 3.12 1.48
C GLY A 112 -2.93 2.36 2.66
N VAL A 113 -4.07 2.80 3.21
CA VAL A 113 -4.77 2.07 4.28
C VAL A 113 -5.27 0.72 3.78
N VAL A 114 -5.10 -0.33 4.58
CA VAL A 114 -5.62 -1.67 4.30
C VAL A 114 -6.72 -2.02 5.32
N ILE A 115 -7.87 -2.47 4.81
CA ILE A 115 -8.95 -3.08 5.59
C ILE A 115 -9.27 -4.44 4.99
N HIS A 116 -8.91 -5.49 5.72
CA HIS A 116 -9.16 -6.88 5.36
C HIS A 116 -9.60 -7.67 6.59
N ALA A 117 -9.94 -8.95 6.44
CA ALA A 117 -10.39 -9.75 7.56
C ALA A 117 -10.16 -11.23 7.33
N LEU A 118 -9.84 -11.92 8.43
CA LEU A 118 -9.80 -13.38 8.44
C LEU A 118 -11.20 -13.95 8.18
N GLU A 119 -11.21 -15.11 7.53
CA GLU A 119 -12.41 -15.87 7.16
C GLU A 119 -13.40 -15.94 8.33
N THR A 120 -14.65 -15.57 8.05
CA THR A 120 -15.75 -15.55 9.03
C THR A 120 -16.65 -16.78 8.96
N VAL A 121 -16.59 -17.51 7.85
CA VAL A 121 -17.41 -18.68 7.54
C VAL A 121 -16.51 -19.68 6.84
N ASP A 122 -16.49 -20.94 7.26
CA ASP A 122 -15.65 -21.97 6.63
C ASP A 122 -16.16 -22.43 5.26
N ASP A 123 -15.38 -23.28 4.57
CA ASP A 123 -15.72 -23.92 3.30
C ASP A 123 -17.07 -24.68 3.30
N GLU A 124 -17.62 -25.01 4.47
CA GLU A 124 -18.85 -25.77 4.66
C GLU A 124 -20.06 -24.86 4.97
N GLY A 125 -19.82 -23.55 5.08
CA GLY A 125 -20.83 -22.55 5.38
C GLY A 125 -21.11 -22.36 6.87
N HIS A 126 -20.25 -22.87 7.77
CA HIS A 126 -20.39 -22.66 9.21
C HIS A 126 -19.66 -21.40 9.66
N GLU A 127 -20.28 -20.61 10.53
CA GLU A 127 -19.61 -19.46 11.13
C GLU A 127 -18.41 -19.87 11.99
N ILE A 128 -17.30 -19.17 11.80
CA ILE A 128 -16.08 -19.36 12.59
C ILE A 128 -16.16 -18.48 13.85
N GLU A 129 -16.15 -19.12 15.02
CA GLU A 129 -16.26 -18.42 16.30
C GLU A 129 -15.09 -17.44 16.52
N GLY A 130 -15.39 -16.28 17.10
CA GLY A 130 -14.39 -15.25 17.40
C GLY A 130 -13.90 -14.44 16.20
N ARG A 131 -14.42 -14.67 14.99
CA ARG A 131 -14.06 -13.93 13.76
C ARG A 131 -14.95 -12.73 13.45
N THR A 132 -15.93 -12.43 14.30
CA THR A 132 -16.82 -11.28 14.11
C THR A 132 -17.10 -10.55 15.42
N TYR A 133 -17.38 -9.24 15.31
CA TYR A 133 -17.94 -8.41 16.38
C TYR A 133 -19.43 -8.15 16.13
N ILE A 134 -20.22 -8.13 17.19
CA ILE A 134 -21.65 -7.77 17.13
C ILE A 134 -21.82 -6.30 17.48
N VAL A 135 -22.28 -5.49 16.52
CA VAL A 135 -22.61 -4.07 16.71
C VAL A 135 -24.06 -3.85 16.28
N GLY A 136 -24.88 -3.28 17.18
CA GLY A 136 -26.30 -3.02 16.88
C GLY A 136 -27.15 -4.27 16.58
N GLY A 137 -26.67 -5.47 16.94
CA GLY A 137 -27.30 -6.75 16.62
C GLY A 137 -26.87 -7.37 15.28
N THR A 138 -25.97 -6.72 14.55
CA THR A 138 -25.37 -7.21 13.29
C THR A 138 -23.93 -7.65 13.52
N LYS A 139 -23.51 -8.73 12.86
CA LYS A 139 -22.12 -9.21 12.88
C LYS A 139 -21.30 -8.54 11.79
N TYR A 140 -20.06 -8.21 12.12
CA TYR A 140 -19.09 -7.63 11.21
C TYR A 140 -17.74 -8.30 11.39
N ALA A 141 -17.04 -8.57 10.28
CA ALA A 141 -15.64 -8.98 10.33
C ALA A 141 -14.77 -7.77 10.72
N VAL A 142 -15.04 -6.61 10.14
CA VAL A 142 -14.52 -5.31 10.58
C VAL A 142 -15.66 -4.31 10.70
N HIS A 143 -15.74 -3.64 11.85
CA HIS A 143 -16.65 -2.52 12.06
C HIS A 143 -15.88 -1.26 12.45
N ILE A 144 -15.85 -0.28 11.56
CA ILE A 144 -15.35 1.07 11.82
C ILE A 144 -16.55 2.01 12.02
N GLY A 145 -16.57 2.71 13.15
CA GLY A 145 -17.64 3.64 13.53
C GLY A 145 -17.71 4.91 12.67
N ASP A 146 -18.49 5.86 13.16
CA ASP A 146 -18.64 7.20 12.55
C ASP A 146 -17.49 8.11 12.98
N ARG A 147 -17.10 9.03 12.09
CA ARG A 147 -16.05 10.03 12.34
C ARG A 147 -14.73 9.39 12.81
N VAL A 148 -14.35 8.27 12.22
CA VAL A 148 -13.07 7.60 12.46
C VAL A 148 -12.09 8.00 11.38
N SER A 149 -10.89 8.40 11.78
CA SER A 149 -9.79 8.65 10.84
C SER A 149 -8.82 7.48 10.84
N LEU A 150 -8.76 6.76 9.72
CA LEU A 150 -7.70 5.79 9.45
C LEU A 150 -6.61 6.52 8.67
N ALA A 151 -5.57 6.96 9.37
CA ALA A 151 -4.49 7.74 8.79
C ALA A 151 -3.61 6.93 7.84
N HIS A 152 -2.78 7.59 7.04
CA HIS A 152 -2.09 6.92 5.93
C HIS A 152 -1.30 5.67 6.36
N GLN A 153 -1.43 4.61 5.57
CA GLN A 153 -0.87 3.28 5.80
C GLN A 153 -1.30 2.58 7.09
N ALA A 154 -2.28 3.10 7.84
CA ALA A 154 -2.90 2.35 8.92
C ALA A 154 -3.54 1.06 8.37
N HIS A 155 -3.56 0.02 9.20
CA HIS A 155 -4.06 -1.27 8.79
C HIS A 155 -5.00 -1.84 9.87
N VAL A 156 -6.25 -2.10 9.47
CA VAL A 156 -7.29 -2.68 10.32
C VAL A 156 -7.65 -4.06 9.78
N HIS A 157 -7.28 -5.11 10.51
CA HIS A 157 -7.49 -6.49 10.10
C HIS A 157 -8.51 -7.20 11.01
N GLY A 158 -9.58 -7.73 10.39
CA GLY A 158 -10.65 -8.45 11.08
C GLY A 158 -10.19 -9.76 11.71
N PRO A 159 -10.79 -10.19 12.83
CA PRO A 159 -11.89 -9.54 13.57
C PRO A 159 -11.46 -8.23 14.23
N ALA A 160 -12.13 -7.12 13.91
CA ALA A 160 -11.79 -5.81 14.50
C ALA A 160 -13.00 -4.90 14.65
N LYS A 161 -12.97 -4.06 15.68
CA LYS A 161 -13.93 -2.98 15.88
C LYS A 161 -13.20 -1.70 16.27
N VAL A 162 -13.54 -0.59 15.63
CA VAL A 162 -13.07 0.75 15.98
C VAL A 162 -14.29 1.63 16.29
N GLY A 163 -14.33 2.16 17.50
CA GLY A 163 -15.40 3.04 17.98
C GLY A 163 -15.40 4.41 17.32
N ASN A 164 -16.48 5.16 17.54
CA ASN A 164 -16.68 6.47 16.94
C ASN A 164 -15.66 7.49 17.44
N ASP A 165 -15.42 8.54 16.65
CA ASP A 165 -14.59 9.68 17.04
C ASP A 165 -13.14 9.29 17.39
N THR A 166 -12.65 8.19 16.83
CA THR A 166 -11.31 7.64 17.09
C THR A 166 -10.34 7.97 15.97
N PHE A 167 -9.12 8.38 16.34
CA PHE A 167 -8.00 8.55 15.41
C PHE A 167 -7.11 7.31 15.45
N VAL A 168 -6.90 6.69 14.30
CA VAL A 168 -5.93 5.60 14.09
C VAL A 168 -4.76 6.19 13.31
N GLY A 169 -3.64 6.44 13.99
CA GLY A 169 -2.50 7.16 13.46
C GLY A 169 -1.77 6.45 12.34
N MET A 170 -0.90 7.20 11.66
CA MET A 170 -0.15 6.73 10.49
C MET A 170 0.58 5.42 10.81
N GLN A 171 0.47 4.44 9.92
CA GLN A 171 1.11 3.12 10.05
C GLN A 171 0.73 2.33 11.32
N SER A 172 -0.35 2.71 12.03
CA SER A 172 -0.86 1.93 13.16
C SER A 172 -1.48 0.62 12.69
N PHE A 173 -1.49 -0.39 13.58
CA PHE A 173 -2.03 -1.71 13.30
C PHE A 173 -3.07 -2.16 14.33
N ILE A 174 -4.24 -2.61 13.85
CA ILE A 174 -5.33 -3.15 14.67
C ILE A 174 -5.65 -4.55 14.17
N PHE A 175 -5.53 -5.56 15.03
CA PHE A 175 -5.86 -6.94 14.66
C PHE A 175 -6.43 -7.74 15.83
N MET A 176 -7.54 -8.45 15.62
CA MET A 176 -8.22 -9.19 16.70
C MET A 176 -8.57 -8.31 17.91
N ALA A 177 -8.89 -7.03 17.67
CA ALA A 177 -8.98 -6.03 18.73
C ALA A 177 -10.25 -5.17 18.62
N GLU A 178 -10.68 -4.65 19.77
CA GLU A 178 -11.71 -3.63 19.88
C GLU A 178 -11.08 -2.33 20.40
N VAL A 179 -11.13 -1.27 19.61
CA VAL A 179 -10.76 0.07 20.05
C VAL A 179 -12.04 0.85 20.37
N GLY A 180 -12.10 1.41 21.57
CA GLY A 180 -13.23 2.20 22.05
C GLY A 180 -13.48 3.48 21.27
N ASN A 181 -14.48 4.24 21.72
CA ASN A 181 -14.80 5.56 21.18
C ASN A 181 -13.81 6.61 21.71
N ASN A 182 -13.61 7.70 20.95
CA ASN A 182 -12.78 8.84 21.35
C ASN A 182 -11.34 8.41 21.72
N CYS A 183 -10.80 7.41 21.03
CA CYS A 183 -9.44 6.94 21.26
C CYS A 183 -8.44 7.60 20.31
N VAL A 184 -7.16 7.56 20.67
CA VAL A 184 -6.06 7.96 19.80
C VAL A 184 -5.01 6.86 19.79
N LEU A 185 -4.82 6.19 18.67
CA LEU A 185 -3.62 5.40 18.41
C LEU A 185 -2.63 6.36 17.77
N GLU A 186 -1.56 6.72 18.48
CA GLU A 186 -0.49 7.54 17.91
C GLU A 186 0.21 6.80 16.75
N PRO A 187 1.00 7.47 15.89
CA PRO A 187 1.68 6.80 14.77
C PRO A 187 2.45 5.56 15.21
N TRP A 188 2.38 4.49 14.41
CA TRP A 188 2.98 3.18 14.68
C TRP A 188 2.40 2.40 15.88
N ALA A 189 1.38 2.90 16.57
CA ALA A 189 0.75 2.15 17.65
C ALA A 189 0.13 0.85 17.13
N THR A 190 0.33 -0.25 17.87
CA THR A 190 -0.18 -1.56 17.51
C THR A 190 -1.04 -2.13 18.63
N VAL A 191 -2.24 -2.62 18.31
CA VAL A 191 -3.14 -3.27 19.27
C VAL A 191 -3.59 -4.62 18.71
N ILE A 192 -3.28 -5.70 19.44
CA ILE A 192 -3.56 -7.06 19.00
C ILE A 192 -4.24 -7.86 20.10
N GLY A 193 -5.41 -8.44 19.82
CA GLY A 193 -6.05 -9.37 20.76
C GLY A 193 -6.64 -8.74 22.03
N VAL A 194 -6.78 -7.41 22.05
CA VAL A 194 -7.18 -6.63 23.25
C VAL A 194 -8.38 -5.73 22.99
N THR A 195 -9.02 -5.29 24.07
CA THR A 195 -10.00 -4.20 24.06
C THR A 195 -9.40 -2.95 24.67
N VAL A 196 -9.21 -1.89 23.88
CA VAL A 196 -8.83 -0.55 24.35
C VAL A 196 -10.08 0.18 24.84
N PRO A 197 -10.16 0.62 26.10
CA PRO A 197 -11.31 1.36 26.62
C PRO A 197 -11.53 2.70 25.92
N ASP A 198 -12.75 3.23 26.00
CA ASP A 198 -13.08 4.58 25.50
C ASP A 198 -12.18 5.67 26.12
N GLY A 199 -11.84 6.68 25.32
CA GLY A 199 -11.10 7.86 25.80
C GLY A 199 -9.64 7.60 26.16
N ARG A 200 -9.01 6.56 25.59
CA ARG A 200 -7.62 6.20 25.85
C ARG A 200 -6.73 6.52 24.66
N TYR A 201 -5.42 6.66 24.92
CA TYR A 201 -4.44 6.68 23.84
C TYR A 201 -3.38 5.59 24.00
N VAL A 202 -2.86 5.14 22.86
CA VAL A 202 -1.68 4.26 22.76
C VAL A 202 -0.54 5.11 22.22
N ALA A 203 0.61 5.13 22.91
CA ALA A 203 1.71 5.98 22.51
C ALA A 203 2.35 5.53 21.20
N ALA A 204 3.10 6.42 20.55
CA ALA A 204 3.73 6.10 19.28
C ALA A 204 4.65 4.87 19.42
N SER A 205 4.56 3.97 18.45
CA SER A 205 5.32 2.69 18.39
C SER A 205 5.06 1.71 19.54
N GLU A 206 4.10 1.97 20.43
CA GLU A 206 3.74 1.04 21.51
C GLU A 206 2.94 -0.14 20.97
N VAL A 207 3.28 -1.37 21.40
CA VAL A 207 2.62 -2.61 21.01
C VAL A 207 1.86 -3.19 22.20
N ILE A 208 0.53 -3.22 22.11
CA ILE A 208 -0.36 -3.70 23.17
C ILE A 208 -0.95 -5.05 22.77
N THR A 209 -0.50 -6.12 23.44
CA THR A 209 -0.97 -7.50 23.22
C THR A 209 -1.58 -8.15 24.46
N ASP A 210 -1.48 -7.50 25.62
CA ASP A 210 -2.02 -7.97 26.90
C ASP A 210 -3.16 -7.06 27.36
N GLN A 211 -4.25 -7.68 27.85
CA GLN A 211 -5.44 -6.93 28.23
C GLN A 211 -5.21 -6.05 29.48
N ALA A 212 -4.33 -6.45 30.41
CA ALA A 212 -4.03 -5.64 31.58
C ALA A 212 -3.30 -4.34 31.18
N ASP A 213 -2.43 -4.41 30.17
CA ASP A 213 -1.77 -3.25 29.60
C ASP A 213 -2.79 -2.34 28.89
N ALA A 214 -3.70 -2.91 28.10
CA ALA A 214 -4.80 -2.17 27.47
C ALA A 214 -5.72 -1.46 28.49
N ASP A 215 -6.05 -2.13 29.60
CA ASP A 215 -6.85 -1.57 30.69
C ASP A 215 -6.14 -0.40 31.40
N ALA A 216 -4.80 -0.45 31.42
CA ALA A 216 -3.93 0.53 32.07
C ALA A 216 -3.54 1.73 31.19
N LEU A 217 -3.91 1.73 29.90
CA LEU A 217 -3.59 2.80 28.96
C LEU A 217 -3.98 4.19 29.50
N PRO A 218 -3.19 5.23 29.25
CA PRO A 218 -3.47 6.57 29.73
C PRO A 218 -4.78 7.13 29.13
N ALA A 219 -5.50 7.93 29.93
CA ALA A 219 -6.68 8.65 29.46
C ALA A 219 -6.27 9.88 28.65
N ILE A 220 -7.11 10.25 27.68
CA ILE A 220 -7.00 11.54 26.99
C ILE A 220 -7.58 12.61 27.91
N GLU A 221 -6.74 13.56 28.31
CA GLU A 221 -7.07 14.68 29.21
C GLU A 221 -6.84 16.03 28.50
N GLU A 222 -7.43 17.10 29.05
CA GLU A 222 -7.25 18.47 28.53
C GLU A 222 -5.77 18.83 28.39
N GLY A 223 -5.36 19.23 27.18
CA GLY A 223 -3.97 19.57 26.86
C GLY A 223 -3.14 18.39 26.32
N TYR A 224 -3.72 17.20 26.13
CA TYR A 224 -3.06 16.12 25.40
C TYR A 224 -2.85 16.52 23.93
N LYS A 225 -1.63 16.31 23.41
CA LYS A 225 -1.18 16.81 22.09
C LYS A 225 -2.06 16.42 20.90
N TYR A 226 -2.81 15.32 20.99
CA TYR A 226 -3.68 14.84 19.91
C TYR A 226 -5.19 14.88 20.28
N GLU A 227 -5.59 15.55 21.37
CA GLU A 227 -6.98 15.52 21.86
C GLU A 227 -8.01 16.03 20.85
N HIS A 228 -7.63 16.95 19.97
CA HIS A 228 -8.48 17.54 18.92
C HIS A 228 -8.14 17.06 17.51
N THR A 229 -7.19 16.13 17.36
CA THR A 229 -6.68 15.73 16.04
C THR A 229 -7.75 15.08 15.18
N ASN A 230 -8.56 14.18 15.75
CA ASN A 230 -9.58 13.50 14.95
C ASN A 230 -10.65 14.45 14.41
N GLU A 231 -11.09 15.42 15.21
CA GLU A 231 -12.09 16.41 14.79
C GLU A 231 -11.60 17.23 13.59
N ALA A 232 -10.35 17.70 13.66
CA ALA A 232 -9.72 18.44 12.55
C ALA A 232 -9.56 17.57 11.30
N VAL A 233 -9.09 16.33 11.45
CA VAL A 233 -8.87 15.40 10.32
C VAL A 233 -10.20 15.02 9.65
N VAL A 234 -11.26 14.80 10.43
CA VAL A 234 -12.62 14.57 9.91
C VAL A 234 -13.11 15.79 9.14
N HIS A 235 -12.98 17.00 9.69
CA HIS A 235 -13.35 18.24 9.00
C HIS A 235 -12.66 18.34 7.63
N VAL A 236 -11.34 18.14 7.58
CA VAL A 236 -10.57 18.21 6.35
C VAL A 236 -11.06 17.16 5.34
N ASN A 237 -11.15 15.89 5.75
CA ASN A 237 -11.44 14.81 4.82
C ASN A 237 -12.87 14.85 4.25
N LYS A 238 -13.85 15.35 5.02
CA LYS A 238 -15.20 15.60 4.49
C LYS A 238 -15.19 16.63 3.37
N ASN A 239 -14.44 17.72 3.56
CA ASN A 239 -14.30 18.77 2.55
C ASN A 239 -13.52 18.28 1.32
N LEU A 240 -12.49 17.45 1.51
CA LEU A 240 -11.80 16.78 0.41
C LEU A 240 -12.75 15.86 -0.37
N ALA A 241 -13.53 14.99 0.29
CA ALA A 241 -14.49 14.12 -0.39
C ALA A 241 -15.49 14.91 -1.24
N ALA A 242 -16.06 15.98 -0.67
CA ALA A 242 -16.97 16.87 -1.40
C ALA A 242 -16.27 17.57 -2.58
N GLY A 243 -15.06 18.09 -2.37
CA GLY A 243 -14.27 18.79 -3.37
C GLY A 243 -13.88 17.88 -4.54
N TYR A 244 -13.40 16.67 -4.25
CA TYR A 244 -13.04 15.68 -5.27
C TYR A 244 -14.26 15.19 -6.06
N ASN A 245 -15.40 14.97 -5.41
CA ASN A 245 -16.66 14.66 -6.10
C ASN A 245 -17.14 15.78 -7.02
N ALA A 246 -16.75 17.03 -6.76
CA ALA A 246 -17.08 18.18 -7.59
C ALA A 246 -16.11 18.40 -8.76
N LEU A 247 -14.98 17.68 -8.82
CA LEU A 247 -14.02 17.81 -9.91
C LEU A 247 -14.60 17.28 -11.24
N PRO A 248 -14.29 17.94 -12.38
CA PRO A 248 -14.62 17.38 -13.68
C PRO A 248 -13.80 16.10 -13.92
N GLU A 249 -14.31 15.24 -14.82
CA GLU A 249 -13.62 14.01 -15.24
C GLU A 249 -12.17 14.31 -15.67
N GLN A 250 -11.20 13.71 -14.99
CA GLN A 250 -9.78 13.91 -15.25
C GLN A 250 -9.30 13.00 -16.37
N LYS A 251 -8.38 13.51 -17.21
CA LYS A 251 -7.81 12.75 -18.34
C LYS A 251 -6.78 11.70 -17.89
N ALA A 252 -6.02 12.00 -16.85
CA ALA A 252 -5.07 11.07 -16.24
C ALA A 252 -5.63 10.66 -14.87
N ILE A 253 -5.52 9.38 -14.56
CA ILE A 253 -6.08 8.75 -13.36
C ILE A 253 -5.15 8.94 -12.15
N ASN A 254 -3.86 9.15 -12.44
CA ASN A 254 -2.76 9.05 -11.49
C ASN A 254 -1.99 10.38 -11.33
N ILE A 255 -2.18 11.35 -12.24
CA ILE A 255 -1.70 12.72 -12.12
C ILE A 255 -2.90 13.65 -12.19
N GLY A 256 -3.22 14.31 -11.08
CA GLY A 256 -4.50 14.98 -10.91
C GLY A 256 -4.41 16.35 -10.28
N THR A 257 -5.48 17.14 -10.44
CA THR A 257 -5.60 18.42 -9.76
C THR A 257 -6.13 18.23 -8.34
N ASN A 258 -5.71 19.09 -7.41
CA ASN A 258 -6.36 19.16 -6.10
C ASN A 258 -7.76 19.81 -6.23
N PRO A 259 -8.69 19.47 -5.33
CA PRO A 259 -10.03 20.03 -5.35
C PRO A 259 -10.06 21.45 -4.81
N ILE A 260 -11.15 22.16 -5.10
CA ILE A 260 -11.52 23.37 -4.38
C ILE A 260 -12.05 22.96 -3.01
N THR A 261 -11.52 23.58 -1.95
CA THR A 261 -11.85 23.35 -0.54
C THR A 261 -11.95 24.70 0.17
N PRO A 262 -12.37 24.76 1.46
CA PRO A 262 -12.35 26.01 2.22
C PRO A 262 -10.98 26.71 2.26
N TRP A 263 -9.88 25.95 2.32
CA TRP A 263 -8.50 26.47 2.32
C TRP A 263 -7.87 26.60 0.93
N ASN A 264 -8.49 26.06 -0.11
CA ASN A 264 -7.97 26.10 -1.48
C ASN A 264 -9.02 26.62 -2.47
N SER A 265 -8.91 27.90 -2.85
CA SER A 265 -9.89 28.54 -3.74
C SER A 265 -9.73 28.18 -5.22
N GLU A 266 -8.58 27.63 -5.64
CA GLU A 266 -8.28 27.30 -7.03
C GLU A 266 -7.64 25.93 -7.16
N SER A 267 -8.13 25.14 -8.13
CA SER A 267 -7.51 23.86 -8.48
C SER A 267 -6.16 24.06 -9.17
N VAL A 268 -5.13 23.41 -8.63
CA VAL A 268 -3.74 23.43 -9.10
C VAL A 268 -3.38 22.04 -9.63
N MET A 269 -2.72 22.00 -10.78
CA MET A 269 -2.10 20.78 -11.30
C MET A 269 -0.64 20.72 -10.84
N PRO A 270 -0.09 19.52 -10.61
CA PRO A 270 1.33 19.35 -10.37
C PRO A 270 2.18 19.95 -11.47
N ASP A 271 3.29 20.59 -11.08
CA ASP A 271 4.36 21.03 -11.96
C ASP A 271 5.43 19.93 -11.98
N ILE A 272 5.53 19.19 -13.09
CA ILE A 272 6.41 18.01 -13.20
C ILE A 272 7.38 18.23 -14.35
N ASP A 273 8.68 18.17 -14.05
CA ASP A 273 9.72 18.26 -15.08
C ASP A 273 9.59 17.10 -16.08
N PRO A 274 9.73 17.34 -17.40
CA PRO A 274 9.60 16.29 -18.41
C PRO A 274 10.61 15.13 -18.33
N THR A 275 11.67 15.28 -17.52
CA THR A 275 12.66 14.22 -17.27
C THR A 275 12.33 13.35 -16.07
N ALA A 276 11.39 13.77 -15.21
CA ALA A 276 10.85 12.91 -14.17
C ALA A 276 10.00 11.79 -14.79
N TYR A 277 9.98 10.64 -14.13
CA TYR A 277 9.12 9.52 -14.47
C TYR A 277 8.11 9.31 -13.33
N VAL A 278 6.83 9.34 -13.68
CA VAL A 278 5.74 9.00 -12.75
C VAL A 278 5.18 7.65 -13.14
N HIS A 279 5.39 6.65 -12.29
CA HIS A 279 4.83 5.33 -12.53
C HIS A 279 3.29 5.41 -12.61
N PRO A 280 2.64 4.67 -13.52
CA PRO A 280 1.18 4.75 -13.68
C PRO A 280 0.36 4.36 -12.43
N GLN A 281 0.95 3.57 -11.54
CA GLN A 281 0.37 3.21 -10.24
C GLN A 281 0.79 4.15 -9.10
N ALA A 282 1.56 5.20 -9.35
CA ALA A 282 1.82 6.27 -8.39
C ALA A 282 0.77 7.38 -8.51
N SER A 283 0.54 8.16 -7.45
CA SER A 283 -0.36 9.31 -7.45
C SER A 283 0.42 10.61 -7.26
N VAL A 284 0.21 11.61 -8.13
CA VAL A 284 0.74 12.97 -7.94
C VAL A 284 -0.40 13.96 -8.12
N ILE A 285 -0.75 14.64 -7.03
CA ILE A 285 -1.94 15.48 -6.96
C ILE A 285 -1.59 16.90 -6.49
N GLY A 286 -2.24 17.88 -7.11
CA GLY A 286 -2.37 19.21 -6.54
C GLY A 286 -1.14 20.10 -6.62
N ALA A 287 -0.98 20.97 -5.63
CA ALA A 287 0.08 21.96 -5.54
C ALA A 287 1.43 21.31 -5.17
N SER A 288 1.98 20.58 -6.13
CA SER A 288 3.21 19.81 -6.00
C SER A 288 4.19 20.19 -7.11
N HIS A 289 5.47 20.38 -6.79
CA HIS A 289 6.56 20.55 -7.74
C HIS A 289 7.50 19.34 -7.71
N ILE A 290 7.73 18.74 -8.87
CA ILE A 290 8.59 17.57 -9.07
C ILE A 290 9.72 17.98 -10.03
N GLY A 291 10.95 18.04 -9.49
CA GLY A 291 12.18 18.36 -10.22
C GLY A 291 12.63 17.33 -11.24
N LYS A 292 13.84 17.54 -11.79
CA LYS A 292 14.44 16.74 -12.88
C LYS A 292 14.85 15.35 -12.43
N ASN A 293 14.79 14.41 -13.38
CA ASN A 293 15.28 13.03 -13.25
C ASN A 293 14.72 12.25 -12.05
N ILE A 294 13.57 12.68 -11.51
CA ILE A 294 12.94 12.02 -10.37
C ILE A 294 12.28 10.72 -10.82
N MET A 295 12.57 9.64 -10.11
CA MET A 295 11.81 8.40 -10.17
C MET A 295 10.69 8.44 -9.12
N ILE A 296 9.43 8.41 -9.56
CA ILE A 296 8.28 8.17 -8.68
C ILE A 296 7.75 6.76 -8.96
N SER A 297 7.98 5.87 -8.01
CA SER A 297 7.75 4.42 -8.10
C SER A 297 6.30 4.00 -7.87
N PRO A 298 5.93 2.74 -8.21
CA PRO A 298 4.62 2.18 -7.92
C PRO A 298 4.08 2.51 -6.52
N GLN A 299 2.78 2.78 -6.42
CA GLN A 299 2.06 3.06 -5.16
C GLN A 299 2.54 4.25 -4.33
N ALA A 300 3.52 5.03 -4.80
CA ALA A 300 3.84 6.31 -4.17
C ALA A 300 2.63 7.26 -4.26
N ALA A 301 2.44 8.13 -3.27
CA ALA A 301 1.40 9.15 -3.25
C ALA A 301 1.98 10.50 -2.82
N VAL A 302 1.95 11.49 -3.72
CA VAL A 302 2.35 12.88 -3.47
C VAL A 302 1.11 13.75 -3.59
N ARG A 303 0.58 14.25 -2.48
CA ARG A 303 -0.75 14.83 -2.45
C ARG A 303 -0.75 16.23 -1.82
N GLY A 304 -0.65 17.26 -2.66
CA GLY A 304 -0.72 18.67 -2.28
C GLY A 304 -2.15 19.21 -2.33
N ASP A 305 -3.05 18.69 -1.48
CA ASP A 305 -4.48 19.03 -1.44
C ASP A 305 -5.01 19.55 -0.08
N GLU A 306 -4.25 19.36 1.00
CA GLU A 306 -4.47 19.94 2.32
C GLU A 306 -3.38 20.99 2.61
N GLY A 307 -2.24 20.59 3.14
CA GLY A 307 -1.07 21.45 3.27
C GLY A 307 -0.34 21.63 1.93
N MET A 308 -0.03 22.88 1.58
CA MET A 308 0.57 23.22 0.28
C MET A 308 1.63 24.32 0.39
N PRO A 309 2.60 24.41 -0.55
CA PRO A 309 2.92 23.42 -1.58
C PRO A 309 3.81 22.28 -1.06
N ILE A 310 3.86 21.18 -1.83
CA ILE A 310 4.88 20.13 -1.71
C ILE A 310 5.97 20.36 -2.77
N HIS A 311 7.25 20.29 -2.39
CA HIS A 311 8.38 20.43 -3.30
C HIS A 311 9.32 19.23 -3.20
N VAL A 312 9.76 18.73 -4.36
CA VAL A 312 10.79 17.70 -4.48
C VAL A 312 11.86 18.14 -5.46
N GLY A 313 13.08 18.30 -4.96
CA GLY A 313 14.24 18.79 -5.70
C GLY A 313 14.79 17.82 -6.75
N ASP A 314 15.73 18.32 -7.57
CA ASP A 314 16.30 17.59 -8.70
C ASP A 314 17.06 16.33 -8.22
N ASP A 315 17.06 15.29 -9.06
CA ASP A 315 17.77 14.01 -8.86
C ASP A 315 17.39 13.24 -7.57
N SER A 316 16.28 13.63 -6.94
CA SER A 316 15.66 12.91 -5.82
C SER A 316 14.83 11.71 -6.31
N ASN A 317 14.41 10.84 -5.39
CA ASN A 317 13.55 9.70 -5.72
C ASN A 317 12.47 9.47 -4.64
N ILE A 318 11.31 9.00 -5.11
CA ILE A 318 10.12 8.71 -4.32
C ILE A 318 9.77 7.24 -4.59
N GLN A 319 10.26 6.36 -3.73
CA GLN A 319 10.19 4.92 -3.97
C GLN A 319 8.80 4.32 -3.64
N ASP A 320 8.70 3.01 -3.82
CA ASP A 320 7.43 2.27 -3.82
C ASP A 320 6.67 2.50 -2.50
N GLY A 321 5.40 2.89 -2.60
CA GLY A 321 4.56 3.14 -1.42
C GLY A 321 4.93 4.37 -0.56
N VAL A 322 5.84 5.24 -1.00
CA VAL A 322 6.18 6.47 -0.26
C VAL A 322 5.00 7.45 -0.25
N ILE A 323 4.78 8.11 0.89
CA ILE A 323 3.71 9.10 1.05
C ILE A 323 4.29 10.47 1.39
N LEU A 324 3.91 11.46 0.61
CA LEU A 324 4.10 12.89 0.86
C LEU A 324 2.72 13.55 0.99
N HIS A 325 2.38 13.94 2.21
CA HIS A 325 1.16 14.69 2.54
C HIS A 325 1.47 15.76 3.58
N ALA A 326 0.52 16.63 3.92
CA ALA A 326 0.77 17.72 4.84
C ALA A 326 -0.49 18.21 5.52
N LEU A 327 -0.33 18.60 6.79
CA LEU A 327 -1.38 19.29 7.53
C LEU A 327 -1.68 20.66 6.90
N GLU A 328 -2.93 21.07 7.03
CA GLU A 328 -3.45 22.34 6.51
C GLU A 328 -2.53 23.52 6.83
N THR A 329 -2.17 24.27 5.80
CA THR A 329 -1.24 25.42 5.89
C THR A 329 -1.95 26.77 5.91
N ILE A 330 -3.20 26.80 5.46
CA ILE A 330 -4.05 27.99 5.35
C ILE A 330 -5.41 27.61 5.91
N ASP A 331 -5.98 28.39 6.82
CA ASP A 331 -7.32 28.13 7.37
C ASP A 331 -8.46 28.49 6.39
N GLU A 332 -9.69 28.16 6.78
CA GLU A 332 -10.89 28.45 5.99
C GLU A 332 -11.18 29.96 5.80
N GLU A 333 -10.56 30.84 6.58
CA GLU A 333 -10.61 32.28 6.39
C GLU A 333 -9.49 32.82 5.46
N GLY A 334 -8.57 31.95 5.04
CA GLY A 334 -7.44 32.30 4.17
C GLY A 334 -6.22 32.84 4.91
N HIS A 335 -6.11 32.64 6.23
CA HIS A 335 -4.92 32.98 7.00
C HIS A 335 -3.94 31.82 7.04
N GLU A 336 -2.64 32.12 7.00
CA GLU A 336 -1.61 31.10 7.21
C GLU A 336 -1.67 30.54 8.64
N ILE A 337 -1.58 29.22 8.75
CA ILE A 337 -1.51 28.53 10.04
C ILE A 337 -0.04 28.48 10.48
N GLU A 338 0.26 29.09 11.64
CA GLU A 338 1.61 29.17 12.17
C GLU A 338 2.20 27.77 12.44
N GLY A 339 3.49 27.60 12.14
CA GLY A 339 4.20 26.34 12.37
C GLY A 339 3.88 25.21 11.39
N ARG A 340 3.03 25.44 10.38
CA ARG A 340 2.66 24.45 9.35
C ARG A 340 3.50 24.51 8.07
N THR A 341 4.49 25.39 8.02
CA THR A 341 5.39 25.52 6.86
C THR A 341 6.83 25.72 7.28
N TYR A 342 7.76 25.29 6.43
CA TYR A 342 9.18 25.65 6.49
C TYR A 342 9.50 26.66 5.39
N THR A 343 10.38 27.64 5.71
CA THR A 343 10.85 28.62 4.72
C THR A 343 12.20 28.21 4.16
N VAL A 344 12.29 28.05 2.84
CA VAL A 344 13.54 27.79 2.10
C VAL A 344 13.63 28.82 0.99
N ASP A 345 14.75 29.55 0.91
CA ASP A 345 14.99 30.62 -0.08
C ASP A 345 13.80 31.59 -0.26
N ASP A 346 13.33 32.15 0.86
CA ASP A 346 12.19 33.08 0.95
C ASP A 346 10.82 32.49 0.50
N THR A 347 10.74 31.19 0.26
CA THR A 347 9.51 30.48 -0.13
C THR A 347 9.07 29.52 0.97
N LYS A 348 7.77 29.48 1.27
CA LYS A 348 7.17 28.58 2.26
C LYS A 348 6.71 27.28 1.61
N TYR A 349 6.97 26.17 2.28
CA TYR A 349 6.58 24.84 1.86
C TYR A 349 5.93 24.09 3.01
N ALA A 350 4.87 23.34 2.71
CA ALA A 350 4.28 22.40 3.65
C ALA A 350 5.20 21.18 3.82
N VAL A 351 5.71 20.67 2.70
CA VAL A 351 6.79 19.67 2.63
C VAL A 351 7.85 20.16 1.67
N TYR A 352 9.10 20.21 2.13
CA TYR A 352 10.26 20.49 1.28
C TYR A 352 11.21 19.29 1.29
N ILE A 353 11.38 18.65 0.13
CA ILE A 353 12.39 17.64 -0.12
C ILE A 353 13.45 18.27 -1.01
N GLY A 354 14.70 18.32 -0.55
CA GLY A 354 15.82 18.90 -1.27
C GLY A 354 16.26 18.11 -2.51
N ASP A 355 17.41 18.49 -3.05
CA ASP A 355 18.05 17.81 -4.19
C ASP A 355 18.77 16.54 -3.74
N ARG A 356 18.79 15.53 -4.61
CA ARG A 356 19.46 14.23 -4.37
C ARG A 356 19.04 13.58 -3.05
N VAL A 357 17.75 13.65 -2.72
CA VAL A 357 17.16 12.98 -1.56
C VAL A 357 16.56 11.65 -2.01
N SER A 358 16.86 10.58 -1.27
CA SER A 358 16.23 9.28 -1.49
C SER A 358 15.17 9.04 -0.42
N LEU A 359 13.91 8.99 -0.81
CA LEU A 359 12.82 8.53 0.03
C LEU A 359 12.61 7.05 -0.28
N ALA A 360 13.16 6.17 0.57
CA ALA A 360 13.14 4.73 0.34
C ALA A 360 11.74 4.13 0.52
N HIS A 361 11.53 2.90 0.05
CA HIS A 361 10.20 2.28 0.00
C HIS A 361 9.42 2.40 1.32
N GLN A 362 8.15 2.78 1.22
CA GLN A 362 7.23 3.02 2.35
C GLN A 362 7.70 4.07 3.37
N ALA A 363 8.75 4.84 3.08
CA ALA A 363 9.06 6.04 3.87
C ALA A 363 7.89 7.04 3.76
N HIS A 364 7.70 7.81 4.82
CA HIS A 364 6.57 8.73 4.91
C HIS A 364 7.03 10.06 5.48
N VAL A 365 6.84 11.13 4.71
CA VAL A 365 7.16 12.50 5.11
C VAL A 365 5.88 13.32 5.14
N HIS A 366 5.47 13.71 6.34
CA HIS A 366 4.23 14.44 6.56
C HIS A 366 4.51 15.87 7.01
N GLY A 367 3.96 16.83 6.27
CA GLY A 367 4.10 18.26 6.52
C GLY A 367 3.46 18.70 7.84
N PRO A 368 4.02 19.70 8.55
CA PRO A 368 5.21 20.48 8.21
C PRO A 368 6.50 19.65 8.25
N ALA A 369 7.24 19.58 7.15
CA ALA A 369 8.49 18.83 7.10
C ALA A 369 9.49 19.42 6.11
N LYS A 370 10.77 19.31 6.44
CA LYS A 370 11.88 19.66 5.54
C LYS A 370 12.93 18.54 5.58
N VAL A 371 13.39 18.10 4.43
CA VAL A 371 14.50 17.16 4.26
C VAL A 371 15.55 17.84 3.38
N GLY A 372 16.74 18.05 3.94
CA GLY A 372 17.88 18.68 3.27
C GLY A 372 18.47 17.80 2.17
N ASN A 373 19.35 18.40 1.37
CA ASN A 373 19.98 17.76 0.22
C ASN A 373 20.84 16.56 0.64
N ASP A 374 21.07 15.63 -0.29
CA ASP A 374 21.97 14.49 -0.10
C ASP A 374 21.59 13.56 1.08
N THR A 375 20.32 13.55 1.46
CA THR A 375 19.83 12.79 2.60
C THR A 375 19.15 11.49 2.15
N PHE A 376 19.46 10.40 2.85
CA PHE A 376 18.75 9.12 2.71
C PHE A 376 17.72 8.98 3.82
N VAL A 377 16.45 8.82 3.43
CA VAL A 377 15.35 8.46 4.33
C VAL A 377 15.03 6.98 4.11
N GLY A 378 15.45 6.14 5.05
CA GLY A 378 15.41 4.69 4.92
C GLY A 378 14.01 4.10 4.86
N MET A 379 13.94 2.82 4.47
CA MET A 379 12.68 2.12 4.28
C MET A 379 11.80 2.22 5.53
N GLN A 380 10.52 2.49 5.34
CA GLN A 380 9.54 2.62 6.43
C GLN A 380 9.92 3.69 7.49
N SER A 381 10.80 4.65 7.19
CA SER A 381 11.09 5.76 8.10
C SER A 381 9.95 6.79 8.10
N PHE A 382 9.78 7.51 9.21
CA PHE A 382 8.73 8.51 9.38
C PHE A 382 9.29 9.87 9.78
N ILE A 383 8.88 10.92 9.06
CA ILE A 383 9.24 12.32 9.35
C ILE A 383 7.95 13.12 9.49
N PHE A 384 7.75 13.74 10.65
CA PHE A 384 6.56 14.57 10.89
C PHE A 384 6.87 15.77 11.78
N MET A 385 6.44 16.98 11.40
CA MET A 385 6.75 18.20 12.16
C MET A 385 8.26 18.42 12.38
N ALA A 386 9.11 17.96 11.45
CA ALA A 386 10.55 17.87 11.66
C ALA A 386 11.36 18.47 10.50
N GLU A 387 12.56 18.93 10.81
CA GLU A 387 13.58 19.33 9.82
C GLU A 387 14.73 18.33 9.89
N VAL A 388 15.01 17.65 8.80
CA VAL A 388 16.22 16.83 8.63
C VAL A 388 17.22 17.61 7.80
N GLY A 389 18.44 17.77 8.32
CA GLY A 389 19.54 18.46 7.67
C GLY A 389 20.01 17.81 6.37
N ASN A 390 21.07 18.37 5.81
CA ASN A 390 21.73 17.85 4.62
C ASN A 390 22.68 16.69 4.98
N ASN A 391 22.91 15.79 4.04
CA ASN A 391 23.83 14.65 4.19
C ASN A 391 23.48 13.78 5.41
N CYS A 392 22.19 13.62 5.70
CA CYS A 392 21.73 12.79 6.81
C CYS A 392 21.37 11.37 6.35
N VAL A 393 21.33 10.45 7.32
CA VAL A 393 20.82 9.10 7.10
C VAL A 393 19.81 8.77 8.19
N LEU A 394 18.54 8.63 7.81
CA LEU A 394 17.57 7.92 8.64
C LEU A 394 17.67 6.44 8.24
N GLU A 395 18.19 5.60 9.13
CA GLU A 395 18.18 4.15 8.91
C GLU A 395 16.73 3.62 8.86
N PRO A 396 16.48 2.39 8.35
CA PRO A 396 15.12 1.85 8.28
C PRO A 396 14.33 1.97 9.61
N TRP A 397 13.04 2.31 9.52
CA TRP A 397 12.13 2.63 10.66
C TRP A 397 12.51 3.82 11.54
N ALA A 398 13.60 4.54 11.25
CA ALA A 398 13.92 5.72 12.02
C ALA A 398 12.75 6.72 11.96
N THR A 399 12.36 7.23 13.12
CA THR A 399 11.24 8.15 13.26
C THR A 399 11.73 9.45 13.87
N VAL A 400 11.42 10.58 13.24
CA VAL A 400 11.75 11.91 13.75
C VAL A 400 10.48 12.77 13.79
N ILE A 401 10.12 13.23 14.99
CA ILE A 401 8.88 14.00 15.20
C ILE A 401 9.17 15.27 15.99
N GLY A 402 8.82 16.43 15.45
CA GLY A 402 8.89 17.69 16.22
C GLY A 402 10.30 18.21 16.49
N VAL A 403 11.32 17.72 15.77
CA VAL A 403 12.74 18.01 16.02
C VAL A 403 13.46 18.49 14.76
N THR A 404 14.61 19.13 14.95
CA THR A 404 15.58 19.44 13.89
C THR A 404 16.79 18.51 14.03
N VAL A 405 17.00 17.62 13.06
CA VAL A 405 18.20 16.78 12.93
C VAL A 405 19.31 17.60 12.25
N PRO A 406 20.47 17.81 12.89
CA PRO A 406 21.57 18.56 12.28
C PRO A 406 22.14 17.88 11.03
N ASP A 407 22.81 18.66 10.17
CA ASP A 407 23.53 18.14 9.00
C ASP A 407 24.55 17.05 9.37
N GLY A 408 24.70 16.04 8.49
CA GLY A 408 25.72 15.00 8.63
C GLY A 408 25.48 14.03 9.79
N ARG A 409 24.24 13.87 10.25
CA ARG A 409 23.86 12.97 11.34
C ARG A 409 23.13 11.74 10.82
N TYR A 410 23.15 10.67 11.60
CA TYR A 410 22.27 9.54 11.36
C TYR A 410 21.37 9.23 12.56
N VAL A 411 20.18 8.70 12.27
CA VAL A 411 19.25 8.12 13.25
C VAL A 411 19.28 6.62 13.06
N ALA A 412 19.52 5.87 14.13
CA ALA A 412 19.66 4.42 14.04
C ALA A 412 18.33 3.74 13.70
N ALA A 413 18.41 2.50 13.19
CA ALA A 413 17.21 1.76 12.81
C ALA A 413 16.23 1.63 13.98
N SER A 414 14.95 1.87 13.71
CA SER A 414 13.84 1.86 14.69
C SER A 414 13.95 2.88 15.84
N GLU A 415 14.94 3.78 15.81
CA GLU A 415 15.06 4.83 16.83
C GLU A 415 14.00 5.92 16.60
N VAL A 416 13.35 6.35 17.70
CA VAL A 416 12.28 7.36 17.68
C VAL A 416 12.78 8.63 18.40
N ILE A 417 13.02 9.69 17.63
CA ILE A 417 13.52 10.97 18.14
C ILE A 417 12.37 11.98 18.20
N THR A 418 12.00 12.35 19.42
CA THR A 418 10.93 13.35 19.69
C THR A 418 11.37 14.51 20.59
N ASP A 419 12.59 14.44 21.13
CA ASP A 419 13.18 15.49 21.95
C ASP A 419 14.37 16.12 21.22
N GLN A 420 14.46 17.45 21.27
CA GLN A 420 15.51 18.18 20.55
C GLN A 420 16.91 17.91 21.11
N ALA A 421 17.06 17.65 22.41
CA ALA A 421 18.36 17.33 22.97
C ALA A 421 18.89 15.98 22.46
N ASP A 422 18.00 15.02 22.24
CA ASP A 422 18.34 13.73 21.61
C ASP A 422 18.73 13.95 20.14
N ALA A 423 17.98 14.77 19.39
CA ALA A 423 18.33 15.14 18.01
C ALA A 423 19.69 15.84 17.91
N ASP A 424 19.99 16.76 18.83
CA ASP A 424 21.28 17.46 18.90
C ASP A 424 22.45 16.51 19.20
N ALA A 425 22.17 15.42 19.93
CA ALA A 425 23.14 14.41 20.36
C ALA A 425 23.35 13.26 19.36
N LEU A 426 22.58 13.20 18.28
CA LEU A 426 22.67 12.14 17.27
C LEU A 426 24.11 11.93 16.77
N PRO A 427 24.53 10.70 16.49
CA PRO A 427 25.88 10.42 16.02
C PRO A 427 26.13 11.06 14.64
N ALA A 428 27.38 11.49 14.42
CA ALA A 428 27.83 12.00 13.13
C ALA A 428 28.12 10.83 12.17
N ILE A 429 27.92 11.08 10.88
CA ILE A 429 28.37 10.18 9.82
C ILE A 429 29.88 10.39 9.65
N GLU A 430 30.67 9.35 9.93
CA GLU A 430 32.13 9.33 9.83
C GLU A 430 32.60 8.29 8.80
N GLU A 431 33.85 8.39 8.36
CA GLU A 431 34.47 7.44 7.42
C GLU A 431 34.33 6.00 7.92
N GLY A 432 33.72 5.13 7.10
CA GLY A 432 33.47 3.73 7.41
C GLY A 432 32.11 3.46 8.08
N TYR A 433 31.25 4.48 8.22
CA TYR A 433 29.85 4.25 8.60
C TYR A 433 29.12 3.45 7.51
N LYS A 434 28.36 2.43 7.92
CA LYS A 434 27.74 1.43 7.02
C LYS A 434 26.87 2.01 5.89
N TYR A 435 26.27 3.18 6.09
CA TYR A 435 25.39 3.83 5.09
C TYR A 435 25.98 5.13 4.53
N GLU A 436 27.27 5.43 4.74
CA GLU A 436 27.88 6.72 4.37
C GLU A 436 27.78 7.03 2.87
N HIS A 437 27.78 6.01 2.01
CA HIS A 437 27.69 6.13 0.55
C HIS A 437 26.34 5.68 -0.02
N THR A 438 25.38 5.34 0.84
CA THR A 438 24.12 4.74 0.38
C THR A 438 23.30 5.70 -0.46
N ASN A 439 23.18 6.96 -0.05
CA ASN A 439 22.38 7.92 -0.81
C ASN A 439 22.93 8.18 -2.22
N GLU A 440 24.27 8.29 -2.34
CA GLU A 440 24.94 8.49 -3.63
C GLU A 440 24.63 7.35 -4.60
N ALA A 441 24.75 6.10 -4.13
CA ALA A 441 24.42 4.91 -4.92
C ALA A 441 22.92 4.87 -5.30
N VAL A 442 22.03 5.17 -4.36
CA VAL A 442 20.58 5.13 -4.60
C VAL A 442 20.13 6.23 -5.59
N VAL A 443 20.71 7.43 -5.50
CA VAL A 443 20.46 8.51 -6.47
C VAL A 443 20.95 8.12 -7.86
N HIS A 444 22.15 7.53 -7.95
CA HIS A 444 22.68 7.01 -9.20
C HIS A 444 21.73 5.99 -9.85
N VAL A 445 21.25 5.02 -9.09
CA VAL A 445 20.32 4.00 -9.58
C VAL A 445 19.01 4.65 -10.05
N ASN A 446 18.40 5.49 -9.22
CA ASN A 446 17.05 6.00 -9.49
C ASN A 446 17.01 7.02 -10.64
N THR A 447 18.05 7.83 -10.82
CA THR A 447 18.13 8.74 -11.98
C THR A 447 18.26 7.97 -13.29
N ASN A 448 19.01 6.85 -13.30
CA ASN A 448 19.10 5.94 -14.45
C ASN A 448 17.77 5.20 -14.69
N LEU A 449 17.07 4.76 -13.64
CA LEU A 449 15.74 4.17 -13.77
C LEU A 449 14.74 5.17 -14.37
N ALA A 450 14.67 6.41 -13.87
CA ALA A 450 13.79 7.44 -14.43
C ALA A 450 14.04 7.67 -15.92
N ALA A 451 15.30 7.81 -16.33
CA ALA A 451 15.69 7.94 -17.73
C ALA A 451 15.31 6.70 -18.56
N GLY A 452 15.58 5.51 -18.03
CA GLY A 452 15.30 4.24 -18.69
C GLY A 452 13.80 4.00 -18.88
N TYR A 453 12.99 4.27 -17.86
CA TYR A 453 11.53 4.15 -17.92
C TYR A 453 10.92 5.16 -18.90
N ASN A 454 11.39 6.40 -18.92
CA ASN A 454 10.98 7.40 -19.89
C ASN A 454 11.35 7.02 -21.34
N ALA A 455 12.35 6.17 -21.54
CA ALA A 455 12.76 5.67 -22.84
C ALA A 455 11.99 4.42 -23.31
N LEU A 456 11.17 3.80 -22.44
CA LEU A 456 10.42 2.60 -22.80
C LEU A 456 9.36 2.91 -23.88
N PRO A 457 9.16 2.01 -24.85
CA PRO A 457 8.01 2.10 -25.73
C PRO A 457 6.71 1.92 -24.94
N GLU A 458 5.61 2.44 -25.49
CA GLU A 458 4.28 2.37 -24.89
C GLU A 458 3.93 0.93 -24.47
N GLN A 459 3.63 0.74 -23.17
CA GLN A 459 3.32 -0.57 -22.59
C GLN A 459 1.87 -0.96 -22.88
N LYS A 460 1.63 -2.26 -23.12
CA LYS A 460 0.29 -2.80 -23.43
C LYS A 460 -0.61 -2.93 -22.19
N ALA A 461 -0.01 -3.11 -21.01
CA ALA A 461 -0.67 -3.18 -19.72
C ALA A 461 0.00 -2.15 -18.79
N ILE A 462 -0.81 -1.48 -17.98
CA ILE A 462 -0.38 -0.38 -17.11
C ILE A 462 0.33 -0.90 -15.84
N ASN A 463 0.04 -2.15 -15.47
CA ASN A 463 0.36 -2.75 -14.19
C ASN A 463 1.34 -3.95 -14.31
N ILE A 464 1.49 -4.53 -15.51
CA ILE A 464 2.50 -5.55 -15.82
C ILE A 464 3.43 -4.98 -16.89
N GLY A 465 4.67 -4.70 -16.50
CA GLY A 465 5.59 -3.88 -17.29
C GLY A 465 6.95 -4.52 -17.51
N THR A 466 7.65 -4.05 -18.55
CA THR A 466 9.06 -4.44 -18.74
C THR A 466 9.96 -3.55 -17.88
N ASN A 467 11.10 -4.08 -17.42
CA ASN A 467 12.14 -3.24 -16.84
C ASN A 467 12.86 -2.42 -17.93
N PRO A 468 13.41 -1.26 -17.57
CA PRO A 468 14.12 -0.42 -18.51
C PRO A 468 15.52 -0.97 -18.83
N ILE A 469 16.09 -0.47 -19.93
CA ILE A 469 17.53 -0.58 -20.18
C ILE A 469 18.23 0.44 -19.28
N THR A 470 19.23 -0.03 -18.54
CA THR A 470 20.03 0.73 -17.57
C THR A 470 21.52 0.34 -17.73
N PRO A 471 22.47 1.01 -17.05
CA PRO A 471 23.87 0.59 -17.08
C PRO A 471 24.10 -0.89 -16.68
N TRP A 472 23.33 -1.41 -15.72
CA TRP A 472 23.39 -2.81 -15.27
C TRP A 472 22.47 -3.78 -16.02
N ASN A 473 21.52 -3.27 -16.83
CA ASN A 473 20.58 -4.09 -17.58
C ASN A 473 20.56 -3.72 -19.06
N SER A 474 21.26 -4.51 -19.89
CA SER A 474 21.39 -4.22 -21.32
C SER A 474 20.14 -4.55 -22.16
N GLU A 475 19.21 -5.34 -21.62
CA GLU A 475 18.01 -5.79 -22.33
C GLU A 475 16.76 -5.71 -21.45
N SER A 476 15.67 -5.17 -21.99
CA SER A 476 14.37 -5.16 -21.33
C SER A 476 13.77 -6.57 -21.26
N VAL A 477 13.37 -6.97 -20.06
CA VAL A 477 12.76 -8.25 -19.71
C VAL A 477 11.31 -8.01 -19.28
N MET A 478 10.40 -8.84 -19.78
CA MET A 478 9.01 -8.90 -19.29
C MET A 478 8.91 -9.95 -18.18
N PRO A 479 8.03 -9.76 -17.20
CA PRO A 479 7.72 -10.78 -16.22
C PRO A 479 7.28 -12.09 -16.87
N ASP A 480 7.72 -13.20 -16.29
CA ASP A 480 7.26 -14.54 -16.59
C ASP A 480 6.19 -14.93 -15.56
N ILE A 481 4.92 -14.89 -15.96
CA ILE A 481 3.78 -15.10 -15.06
C ILE A 481 3.04 -16.35 -15.54
N ASP A 482 2.89 -17.34 -14.66
CA ASP A 482 2.15 -18.55 -14.98
C ASP A 482 0.67 -18.22 -15.29
N PRO A 483 0.05 -18.84 -16.31
CA PRO A 483 -1.35 -18.58 -16.66
C PRO A 483 -2.38 -18.86 -15.56
N THR A 484 -2.05 -19.58 -14.49
CA THR A 484 -2.95 -19.79 -13.35
C THR A 484 -2.74 -18.79 -12.21
N ALA A 485 -1.71 -17.95 -12.27
CA ALA A 485 -1.55 -16.84 -11.34
C ALA A 485 -2.57 -15.74 -11.62
N TYR A 486 -2.97 -15.04 -10.57
CA TYR A 486 -3.82 -13.86 -10.64
C TYR A 486 -3.04 -12.62 -10.22
N VAL A 487 -3.01 -11.60 -11.08
CA VAL A 487 -2.39 -10.29 -10.77
C VAL A 487 -3.44 -9.22 -10.82
N HIS A 488 -3.77 -8.66 -9.65
CA HIS A 488 -4.76 -7.59 -9.55
C HIS A 488 -4.36 -6.36 -10.35
N LEU A 489 -5.35 -5.64 -10.90
CA LEU A 489 -5.11 -4.49 -11.78
C LEU A 489 -4.38 -3.32 -11.09
N GLN A 490 -4.53 -3.21 -9.77
CA GLN A 490 -3.84 -2.22 -8.92
C GLN A 490 -2.48 -2.72 -8.36
N ALA A 491 -2.03 -3.92 -8.73
CA ALA A 491 -0.71 -4.47 -8.37
C ALA A 491 0.31 -4.22 -9.49
N SER A 492 1.60 -4.07 -9.16
CA SER A 492 2.70 -3.90 -10.12
C SER A 492 3.54 -5.17 -10.22
N VAL A 493 3.76 -5.67 -11.43
CA VAL A 493 4.79 -6.71 -11.67
C VAL A 493 5.67 -6.27 -12.84
N ILE A 494 6.94 -6.03 -12.56
CA ILE A 494 7.87 -5.40 -13.50
C ILE A 494 9.13 -6.26 -13.67
N GLY A 495 9.60 -6.33 -14.92
CA GLY A 495 10.97 -6.71 -15.22
C GLY A 495 11.28 -8.19 -15.10
N ALA A 496 12.52 -8.49 -14.71
CA ALA A 496 13.03 -9.85 -14.54
C ALA A 496 12.46 -10.53 -13.29
N SER A 497 11.15 -10.76 -13.33
CA SER A 497 10.35 -11.34 -12.25
C SER A 497 9.65 -12.61 -12.74
N HIS A 498 9.67 -13.66 -11.93
CA HIS A 498 8.94 -14.90 -12.18
C HIS A 498 7.85 -15.09 -11.11
N ILE A 499 6.61 -15.31 -11.56
CA ILE A 499 5.44 -15.58 -10.72
C ILE A 499 4.92 -16.98 -11.05
N GLY A 500 5.00 -17.89 -10.06
CA GLY A 500 4.63 -19.30 -10.19
C GLY A 500 3.11 -19.57 -10.29
N LYS A 501 2.74 -20.84 -10.32
CA LYS A 501 1.34 -21.30 -10.44
C LYS A 501 0.50 -20.86 -9.24
N ASN A 502 -0.76 -20.54 -9.52
CA ASN A 502 -1.80 -20.26 -8.52
C ASN A 502 -1.45 -19.10 -7.58
N VAL A 503 -0.43 -18.29 -7.92
CA VAL A 503 -0.02 -17.17 -7.09
C VAL A 503 -1.07 -16.07 -7.14
N MET A 504 -1.49 -15.61 -5.96
CA MET A 504 -2.31 -14.42 -5.79
C MET A 504 -1.39 -13.20 -5.62
N VAL A 505 -1.50 -12.21 -6.51
CA VAL A 505 -0.87 -10.89 -6.34
C VAL A 505 -1.98 -9.86 -6.14
N SER A 506 -2.12 -9.41 -4.89
CA SER A 506 -3.20 -8.55 -4.39
C SER A 506 -3.05 -7.08 -4.76
N PRO A 507 -4.12 -6.28 -4.62
CA PRO A 507 -4.09 -4.83 -4.83
C PRO A 507 -2.86 -4.13 -4.21
N GLN A 508 -2.31 -3.13 -4.88
CA GLN A 508 -1.17 -2.32 -4.39
C GLN A 508 0.15 -3.07 -4.13
N ALA A 509 0.26 -4.37 -4.34
CA ALA A 509 1.54 -5.06 -4.30
C ALA A 509 2.49 -4.52 -5.41
N ALA A 510 3.80 -4.53 -5.16
CA ALA A 510 4.82 -4.17 -6.15
C ALA A 510 5.94 -5.22 -6.17
N VAL A 511 6.10 -5.88 -7.32
CA VAL A 511 7.20 -6.81 -7.61
C VAL A 511 8.04 -6.20 -8.71
N ARG A 512 9.21 -5.66 -8.38
CA ARG A 512 9.96 -4.81 -9.29
C ARG A 512 11.40 -5.32 -9.50
N GLY A 513 11.58 -6.11 -10.55
CA GLY A 513 12.87 -6.66 -10.98
C GLY A 513 13.58 -5.76 -11.99
N ASP A 514 13.99 -4.56 -11.58
CA ASP A 514 14.60 -3.51 -12.43
C ASP A 514 15.95 -2.97 -11.95
N GLU A 515 16.32 -3.23 -10.69
CA GLU A 515 17.64 -2.99 -10.12
C GLU A 515 18.34 -4.35 -9.86
N GLY A 516 18.10 -4.97 -8.70
CA GLY A 516 18.53 -6.33 -8.43
C GLY A 516 17.63 -7.36 -9.11
N MET A 517 18.25 -8.27 -9.86
CA MET A 517 17.53 -9.28 -10.66
C MET A 517 18.19 -10.66 -10.59
N PRO A 518 17.42 -11.75 -10.83
CA PRO A 518 15.95 -11.80 -10.96
C PRO A 518 15.23 -11.90 -9.60
N ILE A 519 13.92 -11.62 -9.60
CA ILE A 519 13.00 -11.90 -8.50
C ILE A 519 12.20 -13.18 -8.82
N HIS A 520 12.07 -14.09 -7.86
CA HIS A 520 11.32 -15.34 -8.02
C HIS A 520 10.28 -15.50 -6.92
N VAL A 521 9.06 -15.88 -7.32
CA VAL A 521 7.97 -16.28 -6.42
C VAL A 521 7.46 -17.65 -6.83
N GLY A 522 7.61 -18.61 -5.91
CA GLY A 522 7.27 -20.03 -6.12
C GLY A 522 5.77 -20.31 -6.20
N ASP A 523 5.44 -21.55 -6.57
CA ASP A 523 4.06 -22.01 -6.76
C ASP A 523 3.25 -21.88 -5.45
N ASP A 524 1.95 -21.64 -5.57
CA ASP A 524 0.97 -21.61 -4.46
C ASP A 524 1.29 -20.56 -3.37
N SER A 525 2.11 -19.58 -3.69
CA SER A 525 2.44 -18.46 -2.80
C SER A 525 1.45 -17.30 -2.98
N ASN A 526 1.46 -16.35 -2.04
CA ASN A 526 0.64 -15.14 -2.14
C ASN A 526 1.45 -13.89 -1.77
N ILE A 527 1.17 -12.82 -2.51
CA ILE A 527 1.74 -11.48 -2.38
C ILE A 527 0.58 -10.54 -2.07
N GLN A 528 0.35 -10.28 -0.78
CA GLN A 528 -0.84 -9.57 -0.32
C GLN A 528 -0.75 -8.05 -0.49
N ASP A 529 -1.80 -7.34 -0.05
CA ASP A 529 -2.01 -5.94 -0.35
C ASP A 529 -0.83 -5.06 0.10
N GLY A 530 -0.31 -4.24 -0.80
CA GLY A 530 0.80 -3.33 -0.49
C GLY A 530 2.16 -4.00 -0.22
N VAL A 531 2.32 -5.30 -0.49
CA VAL A 531 3.61 -5.98 -0.36
C VAL A 531 4.61 -5.47 -1.38
N ILE A 532 5.87 -5.29 -0.96
CA ILE A 532 6.96 -4.83 -1.85
C ILE A 532 8.04 -5.91 -1.95
N LEU A 533 8.38 -6.27 -3.19
CA LEU A 533 9.54 -7.07 -3.56
C LEU A 533 10.45 -6.22 -4.45
N HIS A 534 11.59 -5.83 -3.92
CA HIS A 534 12.62 -5.09 -4.64
C HIS A 534 14.00 -5.63 -4.26
N ALA A 535 15.07 -5.16 -4.89
CA ALA A 535 16.40 -5.67 -4.61
C ALA A 535 17.50 -4.69 -4.97
N LEU A 536 18.57 -4.71 -4.17
CA LEU A 536 19.79 -4.00 -4.49
C LEU A 536 20.45 -4.58 -5.75
N GLU A 537 21.11 -3.71 -6.50
CA GLU A 537 21.82 -4.02 -7.75
C GLU A 537 22.66 -5.29 -7.61
N THR A 538 22.48 -6.23 -8.55
CA THR A 538 23.19 -7.52 -8.57
C THR A 538 24.34 -7.56 -9.56
N ILE A 539 24.40 -6.62 -10.49
CA ILE A 539 25.40 -6.51 -11.57
C ILE A 539 25.81 -5.05 -11.65
N ASP A 540 27.10 -4.73 -11.64
CA ASP A 540 27.59 -3.35 -11.79
C ASP A 540 27.51 -2.83 -13.24
N GLU A 541 27.82 -1.54 -13.44
CA GLU A 541 27.81 -0.90 -14.75
C GLU A 541 28.80 -1.52 -15.76
N GLU A 542 29.84 -2.22 -15.28
CA GLU A 542 30.78 -2.95 -16.12
C GLU A 542 30.31 -4.37 -16.48
N GLY A 543 29.18 -4.80 -15.93
CA GLY A 543 28.59 -6.12 -16.16
C GLY A 543 29.16 -7.22 -15.26
N HIS A 544 29.83 -6.88 -14.16
CA HIS A 544 30.29 -7.86 -13.16
C HIS A 544 29.24 -8.08 -12.09
N GLU A 545 29.12 -9.33 -11.64
CA GLU A 545 28.25 -9.65 -10.50
C GLU A 545 28.77 -9.00 -9.20
N ILE A 546 27.87 -8.40 -8.44
CA ILE A 546 28.17 -7.83 -7.13
C ILE A 546 28.06 -8.94 -6.07
N GLU A 547 29.18 -9.19 -5.38
CA GLU A 547 29.27 -10.25 -4.37
C GLU A 547 28.28 -10.01 -3.21
N GLY A 548 27.64 -11.09 -2.75
CA GLY A 548 26.69 -11.04 -1.63
C GLY A 548 25.31 -10.48 -1.97
N ARG A 549 25.05 -10.08 -3.23
CA ARG A 549 23.75 -9.55 -3.69
C ARG A 549 22.79 -10.59 -4.24
N THR A 550 23.16 -11.87 -4.23
CA THR A 550 22.30 -12.95 -4.72
C THR A 550 22.38 -14.21 -3.85
N TYR A 551 21.29 -14.98 -3.84
CA TYR A 551 21.24 -16.35 -3.32
C TYR A 551 21.24 -17.35 -4.48
N THR A 552 22.00 -18.45 -4.34
CA THR A 552 22.02 -19.53 -5.34
C THR A 552 21.10 -20.68 -4.93
N ILE A 553 20.08 -20.96 -5.74
CA ILE A 553 19.10 -22.04 -5.54
C ILE A 553 19.12 -22.92 -6.77
N ASP A 554 19.42 -24.22 -6.58
CA ASP A 554 19.52 -25.22 -7.64
C ASP A 554 20.40 -24.80 -8.84
N GLY A 555 21.44 -24.01 -8.56
CA GLY A 555 22.40 -23.50 -9.56
C GLY A 555 21.99 -22.20 -10.24
N THR A 556 20.82 -21.64 -9.93
CA THR A 556 20.35 -20.33 -10.42
C THR A 556 20.52 -19.28 -9.33
N LYS A 557 20.96 -18.07 -9.70
CA LYS A 557 21.08 -16.94 -8.79
C LYS A 557 19.82 -16.07 -8.80
N TYR A 558 19.43 -15.61 -7.62
CA TYR A 558 18.25 -14.76 -7.43
C TYR A 558 18.62 -13.58 -6.54
N ALA A 559 18.14 -12.39 -6.88
CA ALA A 559 18.22 -11.22 -6.01
C ALA A 559 17.22 -11.36 -4.85
N VAL A 560 16.01 -11.81 -5.16
CA VAL A 560 14.99 -12.21 -4.18
C VAL A 560 14.47 -13.59 -4.58
N TYR A 561 14.47 -14.52 -3.64
CA TYR A 561 13.88 -15.85 -3.81
C TYR A 561 12.80 -16.09 -2.76
N ILE A 562 11.55 -16.15 -3.20
CA ILE A 562 10.40 -16.58 -2.42
C ILE A 562 10.06 -18.01 -2.86
N GLY A 563 10.14 -18.98 -1.94
CA GLY A 563 9.86 -20.39 -2.21
C GLY A 563 8.37 -20.69 -2.42
N ASP A 564 8.02 -21.97 -2.50
CA ASP A 564 6.63 -22.41 -2.70
C ASP A 564 5.80 -22.31 -1.41
N ARG A 565 4.49 -22.07 -1.56
CA ARG A 565 3.54 -21.94 -0.45
C ARG A 565 4.00 -20.92 0.59
N VAL A 566 4.54 -19.78 0.16
CA VAL A 566 4.91 -18.68 1.06
C VAL A 566 3.79 -17.66 1.07
N SER A 567 3.39 -17.22 2.26
CA SER A 567 2.46 -16.11 2.41
C SER A 567 3.22 -14.85 2.79
N LEU A 568 3.25 -13.86 1.90
CA LEU A 568 3.70 -12.51 2.21
C LEU A 568 2.48 -11.67 2.56
N ALA A 569 2.23 -11.49 3.86
CA ALA A 569 1.03 -10.83 4.33
C ALA A 569 1.04 -9.32 4.09
N HIS A 570 -0.13 -8.67 4.20
CA HIS A 570 -0.30 -7.28 3.75
C HIS A 570 0.79 -6.34 4.30
N GLN A 571 1.29 -5.49 3.42
CA GLN A 571 2.35 -4.50 3.65
C GLN A 571 3.70 -5.09 4.10
N ALA A 572 3.90 -6.41 4.06
CA ALA A 572 5.22 -7.01 4.23
C ALA A 572 6.17 -6.56 3.12
N HIS A 573 7.46 -6.52 3.43
CA HIS A 573 8.46 -6.05 2.49
C HIS A 573 9.70 -6.96 2.52
N VAL A 574 10.03 -7.54 1.36
CA VAL A 574 11.22 -8.38 1.19
C VAL A 574 12.16 -7.71 0.18
N HIS A 575 13.31 -7.28 0.67
CA HIS A 575 14.30 -6.56 -0.12
C HIS A 575 15.56 -7.39 -0.34
N GLY A 576 15.93 -7.58 -1.61
CA GLY A 576 17.10 -8.33 -2.04
C GLY A 576 18.42 -7.69 -1.60
N PRO A 577 19.47 -8.47 -1.30
CA PRO A 577 19.53 -9.94 -1.35
C PRO A 577 18.66 -10.61 -0.27
N ALA A 578 17.70 -11.44 -0.66
CA ALA A 578 16.83 -12.11 0.30
C ALA A 578 16.35 -13.47 -0.18
N LYS A 579 16.15 -14.38 0.77
CA LYS A 579 15.56 -15.70 0.54
C LYS A 579 14.52 -15.99 1.61
N VAL A 580 13.36 -16.48 1.19
CA VAL A 580 12.30 -16.99 2.07
C VAL A 580 11.98 -18.41 1.65
N GLY A 581 12.25 -19.37 2.53
CA GLY A 581 12.03 -20.79 2.28
C GLY A 581 10.55 -21.17 2.25
N ASN A 582 10.25 -22.28 1.58
CA ASN A 582 8.90 -22.81 1.43
C ASN A 582 8.12 -22.91 2.75
N ASP A 583 6.79 -22.87 2.65
CA ASP A 583 5.87 -23.02 3.79
C ASP A 583 6.02 -21.94 4.89
N THR A 584 6.58 -20.78 4.55
CA THR A 584 6.84 -19.72 5.52
C THR A 584 5.74 -18.68 5.48
N PHE A 585 5.30 -18.24 6.66
CA PHE A 585 4.44 -17.07 6.81
C PHE A 585 5.28 -15.86 7.16
N VAL A 586 5.21 -14.82 6.34
CA VAL A 586 5.76 -13.49 6.61
C VAL A 586 4.60 -12.59 7.00
N GLY A 587 4.54 -12.21 8.27
CA GLY A 587 3.41 -11.48 8.86
C GLY A 587 3.23 -10.06 8.33
N MET A 588 2.09 -9.48 8.68
CA MET A 588 1.70 -8.13 8.25
C MET A 588 2.77 -7.13 8.67
N GLN A 589 3.17 -6.25 7.75
CA GLN A 589 4.18 -5.21 7.98
C GLN A 589 5.56 -5.75 8.41
N SER A 590 5.83 -7.05 8.29
CA SER A 590 7.15 -7.63 8.53
C SER A 590 8.15 -7.24 7.44
N PHE A 591 9.43 -7.25 7.78
CA PHE A 591 10.49 -6.86 6.84
C PHE A 591 11.65 -7.84 6.82
N ILE A 592 12.16 -8.12 5.63
CA ILE A 592 13.29 -9.01 5.38
C ILE A 592 14.27 -8.31 4.44
N PHE A 593 15.53 -8.16 4.87
CA PHE A 593 16.57 -7.54 4.05
C PHE A 593 17.93 -8.17 4.31
N MET A 594 18.68 -8.49 3.25
CA MET A 594 19.99 -9.15 3.40
C MET A 594 19.93 -10.45 4.23
N ALA A 595 18.84 -11.21 4.12
CA ALA A 595 18.55 -12.31 5.02
C ALA A 595 18.11 -13.60 4.30
N ASP A 596 18.44 -14.75 4.90
CA ASP A 596 17.98 -16.08 4.48
C ASP A 596 17.04 -16.63 5.54
N VAL A 597 15.73 -16.56 5.30
CA VAL A 597 14.71 -17.16 6.15
C VAL A 597 14.49 -18.61 5.71
N GLY A 598 14.71 -19.54 6.64
CA GLY A 598 14.51 -20.97 6.44
C GLY A 598 13.06 -21.35 6.12
N LYS A 599 12.83 -22.63 5.88
CA LYS A 599 11.51 -23.18 5.55
C LYS A 599 10.64 -23.28 6.80
N LYS A 600 9.32 -23.23 6.63
CA LYS A 600 8.34 -23.42 7.71
C LYS A 600 8.52 -22.43 8.87
N CYS A 601 9.00 -21.23 8.56
CA CYS A 601 9.14 -20.19 9.57
C CYS A 601 7.83 -19.40 9.73
N VAL A 602 7.71 -18.71 10.87
CA VAL A 602 6.64 -17.73 11.09
C VAL A 602 7.28 -16.44 11.59
N LEU A 603 7.22 -15.40 10.76
CA LEU A 603 7.45 -14.04 11.21
C LEU A 603 6.09 -13.50 11.64
N GLU A 604 5.89 -13.27 12.94
CA GLU A 604 4.70 -12.58 13.43
C GLU A 604 4.65 -11.12 12.91
N PRO A 605 3.49 -10.44 12.95
CA PRO A 605 3.38 -9.07 12.46
C PRO A 605 4.48 -8.16 13.02
N TRP A 606 5.01 -7.26 12.20
CA TRP A 606 6.15 -6.37 12.52
C TRP A 606 7.51 -7.02 12.76
N ALA A 607 7.63 -8.35 12.71
CA ALA A 607 8.94 -8.99 12.82
C ALA A 607 9.88 -8.52 11.70
N THR A 608 11.12 -8.20 12.09
CA THR A 608 12.15 -7.66 11.20
C THR A 608 13.37 -8.57 11.20
N VAL A 609 13.89 -8.90 10.03
CA VAL A 609 15.04 -9.77 9.85
C VAL A 609 16.05 -9.11 8.91
N VAL A 610 17.23 -8.78 9.42
CA VAL A 610 18.25 -8.09 8.64
C VAL A 610 19.62 -8.75 8.79
N GLY A 611 20.26 -9.11 7.67
CA GLY A 611 21.66 -9.53 7.68
C GLY A 611 21.94 -10.91 8.28
N VAL A 612 20.92 -11.73 8.54
CA VAL A 612 21.02 -13.00 9.26
C VAL A 612 20.40 -14.16 8.49
N THR A 613 20.76 -15.39 8.89
CA THR A 613 20.09 -16.62 8.46
C THR A 613 19.20 -17.14 9.58
N VAL A 614 17.89 -17.25 9.33
CA VAL A 614 16.92 -17.84 10.27
C VAL A 614 16.82 -19.34 9.97
N PRO A 615 17.07 -20.23 10.96
CA PRO A 615 16.93 -21.67 10.75
C PRO A 615 15.50 -22.11 10.40
N ASP A 616 15.35 -23.28 9.77
CA ASP A 616 14.03 -23.86 9.49
C ASP A 616 13.19 -24.04 10.76
N GLY A 617 11.87 -23.85 10.64
CA GLY A 617 10.90 -24.15 11.71
C GLY A 617 10.98 -23.21 12.91
N ARG A 618 11.47 -21.98 12.74
CA ARG A 618 11.57 -20.96 13.79
C ARG A 618 10.43 -19.96 13.70
N TYR A 619 10.11 -19.31 14.82
CA TYR A 619 9.28 -18.12 14.80
C TYR A 619 9.98 -16.91 15.40
N ILE A 620 9.56 -15.73 14.95
CA ILE A 620 9.98 -14.42 15.46
C ILE A 620 8.73 -13.73 15.99
N ALA A 621 8.76 -13.26 17.24
CA ALA A 621 7.58 -12.69 17.86
C ALA A 621 7.25 -11.30 17.27
N ALA A 622 6.02 -10.85 17.48
CA ALA A 622 5.55 -9.60 16.90
C ALA A 622 6.44 -8.42 17.32
N GLY A 623 6.88 -7.61 16.35
CA GLY A 623 7.75 -6.46 16.56
C GLY A 623 9.22 -6.76 16.91
N GLU A 624 9.64 -8.02 17.02
CA GLU A 624 11.04 -8.35 17.28
C GLU A 624 11.93 -8.02 16.06
N VAL A 625 13.09 -7.43 16.33
CA VAL A 625 14.11 -7.06 15.33
C VAL A 625 15.33 -7.98 15.49
N ILE A 626 15.61 -8.79 14.47
CA ILE A 626 16.71 -9.75 14.46
C ILE A 626 17.79 -9.29 13.48
N THR A 627 18.90 -8.79 14.02
CA THR A 627 20.05 -8.28 13.26
C THR A 627 21.37 -9.00 13.58
N ASP A 628 21.40 -9.85 14.60
CA ASP A 628 22.56 -10.63 15.02
C ASP A 628 22.33 -12.12 14.80
N GLN A 629 23.36 -12.82 14.30
CA GLN A 629 23.22 -14.23 13.95
C GLN A 629 23.04 -15.12 15.18
N ALA A 630 23.59 -14.76 16.35
CA ALA A 630 23.40 -15.55 17.57
C ALA A 630 21.94 -15.47 18.05
N ASP A 631 21.29 -14.32 17.88
CA ASP A 631 19.86 -14.15 18.17
C ASP A 631 19.02 -14.98 17.19
N ALA A 632 19.35 -14.94 15.89
CA ALA A 632 18.70 -15.78 14.88
C ALA A 632 18.85 -17.29 15.18
N ASP A 633 20.03 -17.73 15.59
CA ASP A 633 20.31 -19.12 15.98
C ASP A 633 19.52 -19.55 17.24
N ALA A 634 19.23 -18.59 18.13
CA ALA A 634 18.52 -18.81 19.40
C ALA A 634 16.99 -18.69 19.31
N LEU A 635 16.44 -18.28 18.16
CA LEU A 635 15.00 -18.14 17.96
C LEU A 635 14.21 -19.39 18.39
N PRO A 636 13.01 -19.24 18.95
CA PRO A 636 12.22 -20.37 19.40
C PRO A 636 11.76 -21.25 18.22
N VAL A 637 11.66 -22.55 18.48
CA VAL A 637 11.16 -23.54 17.51
C VAL A 637 9.64 -23.56 17.54
N ILE A 638 9.02 -23.71 16.38
CA ILE A 638 7.57 -23.93 16.28
C ILE A 638 7.25 -25.35 16.76
N GLU A 639 6.55 -25.43 17.90
CA GLU A 639 6.10 -26.67 18.53
C GLU A 639 4.58 -26.80 18.49
N GLU A 640 4.07 -28.02 18.76
CA GLU A 640 2.63 -28.28 18.85
C GLU A 640 1.96 -27.37 19.90
N GLY A 641 0.97 -26.60 19.45
CA GLY A 641 0.23 -25.65 20.29
C GLY A 641 0.69 -24.19 20.15
N TYR A 642 1.72 -23.91 19.33
CA TYR A 642 2.04 -22.53 18.96
C TYR A 642 0.91 -21.89 18.17
N LYS A 643 0.51 -20.67 18.54
CA LYS A 643 -0.70 -19.98 18.05
C LYS A 643 -0.77 -19.83 16.52
N TYR A 644 0.38 -19.72 15.83
CA TYR A 644 0.45 -19.54 14.38
C TYR A 644 0.95 -20.76 13.62
N GLN A 645 1.06 -21.94 14.27
CA GLN A 645 1.66 -23.14 13.65
C GLN A 645 0.98 -23.61 12.37
N HIS A 646 -0.32 -23.32 12.19
CA HIS A 646 -1.12 -23.70 11.03
C HIS A 646 -1.52 -22.50 10.15
N THR A 647 -1.05 -21.30 10.50
CA THR A 647 -1.50 -20.07 9.83
C THR A 647 -1.14 -20.07 8.35
N ASN A 648 0.09 -20.45 7.99
CA ASN A 648 0.49 -20.44 6.58
C ASN A 648 -0.34 -21.40 5.73
N GLU A 649 -0.65 -22.60 6.24
CA GLU A 649 -1.46 -23.59 5.53
C GLU A 649 -2.87 -23.05 5.24
N ALA A 650 -3.52 -22.43 6.23
CA ALA A 650 -4.82 -21.82 6.05
C ALA A 650 -4.78 -20.63 5.08
N VAL A 651 -3.77 -19.74 5.21
CA VAL A 651 -3.63 -18.56 4.35
C VAL A 651 -3.34 -18.94 2.89
N VAL A 652 -2.53 -19.98 2.65
CA VAL A 652 -2.28 -20.51 1.31
C VAL A 652 -3.57 -21.05 0.69
N HIS A 653 -4.34 -21.88 1.41
CA HIS A 653 -5.64 -22.39 0.94
C HIS A 653 -6.59 -21.27 0.53
N VAL A 654 -6.74 -20.25 1.39
CA VAL A 654 -7.60 -19.10 1.12
C VAL A 654 -7.14 -18.36 -0.14
N ASN A 655 -5.85 -18.07 -0.27
CA ASN A 655 -5.33 -17.29 -1.39
C ASN A 655 -5.36 -18.05 -2.72
N GLU A 656 -5.16 -19.37 -2.72
CA GLU A 656 -5.38 -20.20 -3.90
C GLU A 656 -6.82 -20.09 -4.41
N LYS A 657 -7.80 -20.17 -3.50
CA LYS A 657 -9.23 -20.06 -3.83
C LYS A 657 -9.62 -18.66 -4.28
N LEU A 658 -9.03 -17.63 -3.69
CA LEU A 658 -9.18 -16.24 -4.16
C LEU A 658 -8.62 -16.05 -5.57
N ALA A 659 -7.39 -16.51 -5.85
CA ALA A 659 -6.79 -16.41 -7.18
C ALA A 659 -7.64 -17.11 -8.25
N GLU A 660 -8.09 -18.33 -7.96
CA GLU A 660 -9.02 -19.08 -8.82
C GLU A 660 -10.33 -18.30 -9.07
N GLY A 661 -10.91 -17.75 -8.01
CA GLY A 661 -12.17 -17.03 -8.07
C GLY A 661 -12.09 -15.70 -8.84
N TYR A 662 -11.03 -14.92 -8.64
CA TYR A 662 -10.83 -13.67 -9.39
C TYR A 662 -10.55 -13.92 -10.87
N ALA A 663 -9.73 -14.92 -11.20
CA ALA A 663 -9.48 -15.29 -12.60
C ALA A 663 -10.77 -15.69 -13.34
N GLN A 664 -11.72 -16.31 -12.62
CA GLN A 664 -13.05 -16.64 -13.16
C GLN A 664 -13.91 -15.39 -13.37
N LEU A 665 -13.93 -14.45 -12.43
CA LEU A 665 -14.67 -13.19 -12.55
C LEU A 665 -14.24 -12.40 -13.79
N GLU A 666 -12.94 -12.23 -14.02
CA GLU A 666 -12.42 -11.50 -15.18
C GLU A 666 -12.80 -12.17 -16.50
N THR A 667 -12.74 -13.50 -16.55
CA THR A 667 -13.15 -14.28 -17.72
C THR A 667 -14.63 -14.09 -18.05
N GLN A 668 -15.49 -13.98 -17.03
CA GLN A 668 -16.93 -13.74 -17.22
C GLN A 668 -17.20 -12.30 -17.67
N ALA A 669 -16.58 -11.30 -17.03
CA ALA A 669 -16.72 -9.89 -17.39
C ALA A 669 -16.31 -9.64 -18.87
N GLY A 670 -15.23 -10.28 -19.33
CA GLY A 670 -14.78 -10.21 -20.72
C GLY A 670 -15.72 -10.89 -21.73
N ARG A 671 -16.56 -11.83 -21.31
CA ARG A 671 -17.56 -12.51 -22.16
C ARG A 671 -18.89 -11.76 -22.24
N GLU A 672 -19.29 -11.11 -21.15
CA GLU A 672 -20.62 -10.52 -21.02
C GLU A 672 -20.65 -9.01 -21.26
N GLY A 673 -19.50 -8.33 -21.32
CA GLY A 673 -19.44 -6.89 -21.57
C GLY A 673 -20.21 -6.10 -20.52
N LEU A 674 -20.10 -6.53 -19.26
CA LEU A 674 -20.87 -6.02 -18.14
C LEU A 674 -20.46 -4.57 -17.86
N ASP A 675 -21.36 -3.62 -18.15
CA ASP A 675 -21.42 -2.41 -17.33
C ASP A 675 -21.92 -2.85 -15.93
N GLY A 676 -21.49 -2.18 -14.86
CA GLY A 676 -21.74 -2.58 -13.47
C GLY A 676 -23.21 -2.56 -13.02
N SER A 677 -24.17 -2.92 -13.86
CA SER A 677 -25.61 -2.91 -13.61
C SER A 677 -26.29 -4.28 -13.56
N SER A 678 -25.60 -5.38 -13.89
CA SER A 678 -26.17 -6.73 -13.78
C SER A 678 -25.34 -7.67 -12.90
N THR A 679 -26.00 -8.25 -11.91
CA THR A 679 -25.49 -9.32 -11.04
C THR A 679 -25.29 -10.60 -11.87
N PRO A 680 -24.09 -11.21 -11.90
CA PRO A 680 -23.91 -12.52 -12.52
C PRO A 680 -24.51 -13.61 -11.63
N THR A 681 -25.61 -14.22 -12.06
CA THR A 681 -26.14 -15.45 -11.45
C THR A 681 -25.54 -16.68 -12.14
N ILE A 682 -24.85 -17.53 -11.40
CA ILE A 682 -24.32 -18.81 -11.92
C ILE A 682 -25.31 -19.95 -11.65
N GLU A 683 -25.68 -20.70 -12.70
CA GLU A 683 -26.29 -22.02 -12.53
C GLU A 683 -25.24 -23.02 -12.03
N VAL A 684 -25.30 -23.37 -10.75
CA VAL A 684 -24.49 -24.44 -10.17
C VAL A 684 -24.95 -25.77 -10.79
N THR A 685 -24.18 -26.29 -11.75
CA THR A 685 -24.34 -27.67 -12.21
C THR A 685 -23.59 -28.59 -11.25
N GLN A 686 -24.28 -29.04 -10.20
CA GLN A 686 -23.79 -30.16 -9.38
C GLN A 686 -23.70 -31.41 -10.26
N SER A 687 -22.49 -31.78 -10.67
CA SER A 687 -22.21 -33.14 -11.14
C SER A 687 -21.89 -34.00 -9.92
N LEU A 688 -22.91 -34.66 -9.39
CA LEU A 688 -22.72 -35.71 -8.38
C LEU A 688 -21.97 -36.89 -9.03
N PRO A 689 -20.88 -37.41 -8.43
CA PRO A 689 -20.24 -38.62 -8.91
C PRO A 689 -21.16 -39.83 -8.72
N GLU A 690 -21.19 -40.71 -9.72
CA GLU A 690 -21.95 -41.96 -9.71
C GLU A 690 -21.49 -42.88 -8.56
N GLU A 691 -22.31 -43.01 -7.51
CA GLU A 691 -22.15 -44.07 -6.52
C GLU A 691 -22.73 -45.40 -7.03
N SER A 692 -21.86 -46.41 -7.09
CA SER A 692 -22.24 -47.80 -7.22
C SER A 692 -22.98 -48.27 -5.96
N THR A 693 -24.30 -48.46 -6.05
CA THR A 693 -25.08 -49.20 -5.04
C THR A 693 -24.89 -50.71 -5.22
N PRO A 694 -25.01 -51.48 -4.13
CA PRO A 694 -26.24 -52.25 -4.01
C PRO A 694 -26.75 -52.39 -2.58
N GLY A 695 -28.07 -52.26 -2.39
CA GLY A 695 -28.76 -53.03 -1.36
C GLY A 695 -29.96 -52.39 -0.67
N PHE A 696 -31.14 -52.61 -1.26
CA PHE A 696 -32.42 -52.87 -0.58
C PHE A 696 -33.23 -51.73 0.09
N THR A 697 -34.24 -51.32 -0.69
CA THR A 697 -35.69 -51.28 -0.39
C THR A 697 -36.31 -50.17 0.49
N THR A 698 -36.90 -49.20 -0.22
CA THR A 698 -38.34 -48.81 -0.25
C THR A 698 -39.13 -48.57 1.05
N LEU A 699 -39.55 -47.31 1.29
CA LEU A 699 -40.94 -46.79 1.25
C LEU A 699 -40.91 -45.31 1.69
N ALA A 700 -41.09 -44.34 0.78
CA ALA A 700 -42.37 -43.72 0.41
C ALA A 700 -43.07 -42.88 1.50
N ALA A 701 -42.91 -41.56 1.34
CA ALA A 701 -43.97 -40.57 1.10
C ALA A 701 -44.69 -39.83 2.27
N LEU A 702 -44.79 -38.51 2.01
CA LEU A 702 -45.88 -37.57 2.28
C LEU A 702 -46.05 -36.99 3.69
N GLY A 703 -46.08 -35.65 3.72
CA GLY A 703 -47.25 -34.96 4.27
C GLY A 703 -46.95 -33.80 5.20
N ALA A 704 -47.25 -32.60 4.73
CA ALA A 704 -47.13 -31.30 5.37
C ALA A 704 -47.98 -31.10 6.66
N VAL A 705 -47.73 -29.93 7.27
CA VAL A 705 -48.63 -29.03 8.04
C VAL A 705 -48.42 -29.00 9.57
N GLY A 706 -48.07 -27.81 10.07
CA GLY A 706 -48.88 -27.17 11.13
C GLY A 706 -48.21 -26.67 12.41
N LEU A 707 -48.03 -25.35 12.46
CA LEU A 707 -48.35 -24.42 13.57
C LEU A 707 -47.71 -24.56 14.98
N LEU A 708 -46.99 -23.48 15.35
CA LEU A 708 -47.16 -22.64 16.56
C LEU A 708 -47.93 -23.23 17.77
N ALA A 709 -47.28 -23.31 18.94
CA ALA A 709 -47.45 -22.34 20.04
C ALA A 709 -47.02 -22.87 21.43
N ALA A 710 -46.31 -21.99 22.15
CA ALA A 710 -46.42 -21.70 23.58
C ALA A 710 -45.96 -22.72 24.66
N ARG A 711 -44.88 -22.30 25.35
CA ARG A 711 -44.75 -22.14 26.82
C ARG A 711 -45.64 -23.02 27.71
N ALA A 712 -45.04 -23.76 28.64
CA ALA A 712 -44.75 -23.29 30.01
C ALA A 712 -44.41 -24.43 30.99
N LEU A 713 -43.69 -24.06 32.06
CA LEU A 713 -43.55 -24.71 33.38
C LEU A 713 -42.59 -25.92 33.42
N LYS A 714 -41.71 -26.11 34.40
CA LYS A 714 -41.33 -25.39 35.63
C LYS A 714 -40.15 -26.18 36.25
N GLN A 715 -39.24 -25.48 36.93
CA GLN A 715 -38.73 -25.74 38.31
C GLN A 715 -38.41 -27.19 38.73
N ASP A 716 -37.33 -27.51 39.45
CA ASP A 716 -36.43 -26.73 40.30
C ASP A 716 -35.31 -27.68 40.79
N GLU A 717 -34.22 -27.09 41.28
CA GLU A 717 -33.39 -27.55 42.42
C GLU A 717 -32.51 -28.81 42.23
N GLU A 718 -31.24 -28.88 42.65
CA GLU A 718 -30.52 -28.28 43.79
C GLU A 718 -28.98 -28.48 43.57
N LYS A 719 -28.14 -27.44 43.66
CA LYS A 719 -27.33 -26.97 44.83
C LYS A 719 -25.91 -27.55 45.02
N ASN A 720 -25.06 -26.62 45.50
CA ASN A 720 -23.77 -26.70 46.20
C ASN A 720 -22.52 -26.68 45.31
N ASN A 721 -21.48 -25.88 45.53
CA ASN A 721 -21.00 -25.04 46.65
C ASN A 721 -19.81 -24.22 46.04
N LYS A 722 -19.42 -23.00 46.43
CA LYS A 722 -19.75 -22.11 47.54
C LYS A 722 -19.18 -20.73 47.20
#